data_AF-A0A137S8X3-F1
#
_entry.id   AF-A0A137S8X3-F1
#
_cell.length_a   1.000
_cell.length_b   1.000
_cell.length_c   1.000
_cell.angle_alpha   90.00
_cell.angle_beta   90.00
_cell.angle_gamma   90.00
#
_symmetry.space_group_name_H-M   'P 1'
#
loop_
_entity.id
_entity.type
_entity.pdbx_description
1 polymer ?
#
loop_
_entity_poly.entity_id
_entity_poly.type
_entity_poly.pdbx_seq_one_letter_code
_entity_poly.pdbx_strand_id
1 'polypeptide(L)'
;MKYNKILALVPAILLAACGGSDEQTMSERSAPGSVVYSFPMDGQADVSPKTELVLRFSHAITDDEATLREKISIRSGDSSQDFSVEKIDGGKSLKLQPTGRLDILTRYSVTFEQPLAAEGGRTVATPNAVGEPGIQFDTRGDFTAIANLTNTDETFRVAWQVPDQGSAFQAMNFSTFRLAMTHPVHPDWKKLGGTIELLDSDNQAVPATVLVKGNRITVDPCVTADPEDCGSKADVLEAGQTYTLKLNNLTSLTNGPDGDRFSQEFSFQPRDTGPTVVLQQAAVDSGLGEGASEDAAQRSILNGQIINGVTLNSVLQGVAGPSQQTGDLFAELAYAPAFRADEALPLRVPKGSVLNSTSLDVLIGGAVPILNADSGQLQTTGNIKVTMLSDASGYLSPNPYTDNQNAPRHITLFMDVSMNTEEAQPNASLSQDLMGVELRGIALVQNGVLTIDAIGMVEPNLLGQEFTDSTIAFHLQAATDVDSVLDADTLRELDNTPPQLVSWMPGPENATPSTRQSMQRPGDPVILFFDEPLDAESISSGVTLKANGTPVAFDHNLDGTALVLNPEGGLEHGVTYSVEVNGLTDLAGNPVALAPLNFTLEALDDSETTVEFVSPIALTTYPGYPCATTPVDLDSASPNHGQCLDAAPDGPAGQVLPITTLPEDRPITVVFSQSMNLDSIRLGDTFRVEKRGEAGDFAEVTGRLEKNNQRIRFYPNEGWEPGSYYRYTMASVTGMNCESAICSEQGYPLQTDLLVDPEDVGGPDMEIYFRGTEAVNSVFTPLRNLPVRDTNSNYVIDCTSPGAADCLEPFAHEEDGAGGFLPSANAAKLGVIGNQASALGIPVGASVGCSASEECPENKFIYQTYGLNTEIMGTVVLDEETGEEAIRVLLYPTMLATTSASVFLDGFGEQATGPQILRMTYGEPTEDNPMGLVEGLIVEGEDGHPTFMTTADLTLDAPNLSLPIASALSHDLYSKPVTLELDGPIVFFDDGRMQVEQRNNNSPGIDVRVNVTVPIIGEFLSYAACVEERGLTGIVTCLADSSTETERGDITIPLVIPEQGVYLNFISNPVKEIPAQR
;
A
#
# COMPACT_ATOMS: atom_id res chain seq x y z
N MET A 1 10.19 35.82 76.08
CA MET A 1 10.45 36.81 77.15
C MET A 1 11.08 38.05 76.51
N LYS A 2 10.46 39.23 76.74
CA LYS A 2 10.91 40.64 76.55
C LYS A 2 11.00 41.21 75.10
N TYR A 3 10.00 42.03 74.69
CA TYR A 3 9.91 43.53 74.69
C TYR A 3 10.65 44.16 73.47
N ASN A 4 10.22 45.17 72.69
CA ASN A 4 8.99 45.95 72.42
C ASN A 4 9.38 47.08 71.41
N LYS A 5 8.43 47.60 70.59
CA LYS A 5 8.38 48.97 69.98
C LYS A 5 9.35 49.33 68.82
N ILE A 6 8.91 49.74 67.60
CA ILE A 6 8.15 50.93 67.11
C ILE A 6 9.06 52.02 66.47
N LEU A 7 8.66 52.44 65.25
CA LEU A 7 8.84 53.70 64.49
C LEU A 7 10.13 54.04 63.70
N ALA A 8 9.96 54.01 62.36
CA ALA A 8 10.15 55.05 61.34
C ALA A 8 11.05 56.30 61.56
N LEU A 9 11.84 56.55 60.50
CA LEU A 9 12.26 57.82 59.86
C LEU A 9 13.29 58.78 60.52
N VAL A 10 14.49 58.75 59.92
CA VAL A 10 15.31 59.88 59.37
C VAL A 10 16.06 60.81 60.35
N PRO A 11 17.35 61.05 60.06
CA PRO A 11 17.77 62.40 59.68
C PRO A 11 18.55 62.42 58.35
N ALA A 12 18.11 63.33 57.49
CA ALA A 12 18.89 63.85 56.39
C ALA A 12 20.10 64.65 56.92
N ILE A 13 21.08 64.85 56.03
CA ILE A 13 22.18 65.82 56.14
C ILE A 13 23.36 65.34 57.00
N LEU A 14 24.17 64.45 56.41
CA LEU A 14 25.62 64.49 56.50
C LEU A 14 26.17 63.79 55.25
N LEU A 15 26.41 64.56 54.18
CA LEU A 15 27.40 64.38 53.11
C LEU A 15 26.94 65.14 51.85
N ALA A 16 26.93 66.46 51.95
CA ALA A 16 27.23 67.29 50.79
C ALA A 16 28.75 67.28 50.58
N ALA A 17 29.17 67.16 49.31
CA ALA A 17 30.54 67.18 48.79
C ALA A 17 31.30 65.83 48.72
N CYS A 18 30.84 64.95 47.83
CA CYS A 18 31.61 64.50 46.67
C CYS A 18 30.62 63.96 45.63
N GLY A 19 30.19 64.83 44.73
CA GLY A 19 29.40 64.45 43.57
C GLY A 19 30.29 63.67 42.59
N GLY A 20 29.99 62.40 42.44
CA GLY A 20 30.37 61.57 41.30
C GLY A 20 29.10 60.85 40.86
N SER A 21 28.60 61.21 39.70
CA SER A 21 27.47 60.60 39.02
C SER A 21 27.85 59.19 38.59
N ASP A 22 27.52 58.19 39.39
CA ASP A 22 27.37 56.81 38.94
C ASP A 22 26.05 56.31 39.54
N GLU A 23 25.00 56.31 38.71
CA GLU A 23 23.89 55.39 38.96
C GLU A 23 24.51 53.99 38.94
N GLN A 24 24.69 53.41 40.12
CA GLN A 24 24.91 51.97 40.22
C GLN A 24 23.61 51.30 39.77
N THR A 25 23.50 51.05 38.47
CA THR A 25 22.66 49.99 37.95
C THR A 25 23.15 48.71 38.61
N MET A 26 22.39 48.19 39.57
CA MET A 26 22.50 46.78 39.94
C MET A 26 22.16 46.00 38.67
N SER A 27 23.18 45.56 37.93
CA SER A 27 22.99 44.48 36.98
C SER A 27 22.70 43.23 37.81
N GLU A 28 21.41 42.93 38.00
CA GLU A 28 21.02 41.57 38.32
C GLU A 28 21.70 40.67 37.30
N ARG A 29 22.52 39.72 37.77
CA ARG A 29 23.08 38.69 36.91
C ARG A 29 21.88 37.92 36.36
N SER A 30 21.52 38.21 35.11
CA SER A 30 20.51 37.46 34.41
C SER A 30 20.93 35.99 34.40
N ALA A 31 20.13 35.10 34.98
CA ALA A 31 20.35 33.67 34.85
C ALA A 31 20.43 33.30 33.35
N PRO A 32 21.31 32.36 32.95
CA PRO A 32 21.40 31.93 31.56
C PRO A 32 20.05 31.35 31.10
N GLY A 33 19.78 31.45 29.80
CA GLY A 33 18.64 30.76 29.21
C GLY A 33 18.93 29.26 29.11
N SER A 34 17.88 28.47 28.88
CA SER A 34 17.98 27.02 28.75
C SER A 34 17.02 26.52 27.68
N VAL A 35 17.36 25.40 27.04
CA VAL A 35 16.36 24.55 26.41
C VAL A 35 15.48 23.98 27.53
N VAL A 36 14.19 23.86 27.28
CA VAL A 36 13.21 23.28 28.21
C VAL A 36 12.43 22.14 27.59
N TYR A 37 12.48 21.95 26.27
CA TYR A 37 11.88 20.83 25.56
C TYR A 37 12.53 20.67 24.19
N SER A 38 12.61 19.44 23.70
CA SER A 38 12.91 19.14 22.31
C SER A 38 12.04 18.02 21.77
N PHE A 39 11.82 18.03 20.46
CA PHE A 39 11.30 16.91 19.68
C PHE A 39 12.22 16.69 18.48
N PRO A 40 12.70 15.46 18.22
CA PRO A 40 12.73 14.34 19.14
C PRO A 40 13.37 14.69 20.50
N MET A 41 13.03 13.92 21.52
CA MET A 41 13.65 14.04 22.84
C MET A 41 15.08 13.50 22.79
N ASP A 42 15.97 14.04 23.63
CA ASP A 42 17.33 13.53 23.76
C ASP A 42 17.36 12.07 24.27
N GLY A 43 17.95 11.19 23.47
CA GLY A 43 17.96 9.74 23.62
C GLY A 43 16.77 9.01 22.97
N GLN A 44 15.89 9.69 22.24
CA GLN A 44 14.73 9.04 21.59
C GLN A 44 15.16 8.15 20.42
N ALA A 45 14.66 6.91 20.41
CA ALA A 45 14.86 5.97 19.32
C ALA A 45 13.58 5.85 18.47
N ASP A 46 13.69 5.14 17.34
CA ASP A 46 12.58 4.83 16.43
C ASP A 46 11.84 6.09 15.90
N VAL A 47 12.60 7.16 15.68
CA VAL A 47 12.07 8.43 15.16
C VAL A 47 11.80 8.29 13.66
N SER A 48 10.66 8.79 13.18
CA SER A 48 10.41 8.82 11.72
C SER A 48 11.51 9.61 10.99
N PRO A 49 12.03 9.10 9.87
CA PRO A 49 12.99 9.85 9.05
C PRO A 49 12.37 11.09 8.39
N LYS A 50 11.03 11.23 8.41
CA LYS A 50 10.31 12.41 7.91
C LYS A 50 10.03 13.46 9.00
N THR A 51 10.51 13.25 10.24
CA THR A 51 10.21 14.14 11.37
C THR A 51 10.73 15.57 11.17
N GLU A 52 9.97 16.55 11.64
CA GLU A 52 10.49 17.87 11.97
C GLU A 52 11.20 17.85 13.35
N LEU A 53 12.10 18.80 13.58
CA LEU A 53 12.75 18.98 14.88
C LEU A 53 12.26 20.25 15.56
N VAL A 54 12.03 20.21 16.86
CA VAL A 54 11.52 21.33 17.66
C VAL A 54 12.42 21.55 18.86
N LEU A 55 12.76 22.80 19.14
CA LEU A 55 13.49 23.23 20.32
C LEU A 55 12.71 24.34 21.03
N ARG A 56 12.34 24.14 22.30
CA ARG A 56 11.69 25.17 23.11
C ARG A 56 12.63 25.67 24.20
N PHE A 57 12.58 26.96 24.46
CA PHE A 57 13.49 27.67 25.33
C PHE A 57 12.76 28.36 26.47
N SER A 58 13.46 28.57 27.59
CA SER A 58 12.91 29.32 28.73
C SER A 58 12.66 30.81 28.42
N HIS A 59 13.34 31.35 27.41
CA HIS A 59 13.23 32.74 26.97
C HIS A 59 13.29 32.81 25.44
N ALA A 60 12.69 33.84 24.84
CA ALA A 60 12.67 34.00 23.39
C ALA A 60 14.08 34.17 22.81
N ILE A 61 14.36 33.47 21.72
CA ILE A 61 15.63 33.54 20.98
C ILE A 61 15.66 34.80 20.11
N THR A 62 16.72 35.60 20.28
CA THR A 62 16.88 36.89 19.60
C THR A 62 17.78 36.84 18.37
N ASP A 63 18.60 35.80 18.21
CA ASP A 63 19.36 35.55 16.97
C ASP A 63 18.40 35.44 15.77
N ASP A 64 18.69 36.07 14.63
CA ASP A 64 17.90 35.90 13.40
C ASP A 64 18.10 34.49 12.78
N GLU A 65 17.22 34.10 11.86
CA GLU A 65 17.21 32.75 11.26
C GLU A 65 18.48 32.41 10.47
N ALA A 66 19.13 33.40 9.85
CA ALA A 66 20.41 33.16 9.17
C ALA A 66 21.51 32.86 10.20
N THR A 67 21.59 33.66 11.27
CA THR A 67 22.49 33.41 12.40
C THR A 67 22.22 32.05 13.05
N LEU A 68 20.95 31.64 13.20
CA LEU A 68 20.59 30.34 13.78
C LEU A 68 21.09 29.17 12.93
N ARG A 69 20.98 29.25 11.60
CA ARG A 69 21.52 28.23 10.68
C ARG A 69 23.04 28.11 10.74
N GLU A 70 23.75 29.18 11.11
CA GLU A 70 25.21 29.12 11.31
C GLU A 70 25.60 28.54 12.69
N LYS A 71 24.73 28.69 13.70
CA LYS A 71 25.03 28.28 15.09
C LYS A 71 24.52 26.88 15.44
N ILE A 72 23.45 26.42 14.81
CA ILE A 72 22.86 25.09 15.07
C ILE A 72 23.39 24.12 14.02
N SER A 73 23.75 22.91 14.44
CA SER A 73 24.16 21.83 13.54
C SER A 73 23.34 20.58 13.82
N ILE A 74 22.90 19.90 12.76
CA ILE A 74 22.29 18.57 12.81
C ILE A 74 23.29 17.62 12.13
N ARG A 75 23.81 16.64 12.87
CA ARG A 75 24.91 15.79 12.39
C ARG A 75 24.62 14.31 12.54
N SER A 76 25.06 13.52 11.58
CA SER A 76 25.19 12.06 11.67
C SER A 76 26.66 11.70 11.43
N GLY A 77 27.36 11.28 12.49
CA GLY A 77 28.82 11.12 12.45
C GLY A 77 29.53 12.41 11.99
N ASP A 78 30.26 12.32 10.88
CA ASP A 78 30.96 13.46 10.28
C ASP A 78 30.09 14.25 9.27
N SER A 79 28.93 13.71 8.88
CA SER A 79 28.00 14.32 7.93
C SER A 79 27.10 15.35 8.62
N SER A 80 26.82 16.47 7.93
CA SER A 80 25.89 17.50 8.39
C SER A 80 24.64 17.48 7.52
N GLN A 81 23.48 17.63 8.16
CA GLN A 81 22.18 17.76 7.50
C GLN A 81 21.81 19.24 7.40
N ASP A 82 21.45 19.69 6.18
CA ASP A 82 20.93 21.04 5.97
C ASP A 82 19.48 21.14 6.45
N PHE A 83 19.08 22.35 6.89
CA PHE A 83 17.74 22.61 7.41
C PHE A 83 17.31 24.08 7.24
N SER A 84 16.00 24.31 7.26
CA SER A 84 15.39 25.62 7.46
C SER A 84 14.98 25.83 8.92
N VAL A 85 14.83 27.09 9.37
CA VAL A 85 14.48 27.44 10.75
C VAL A 85 13.29 28.39 10.75
N GLU A 86 12.29 28.09 11.56
CA GLU A 86 11.14 28.95 11.81
C GLU A 86 11.03 29.28 13.31
N LYS A 87 10.77 30.54 13.64
CA LYS A 87 10.51 30.98 15.03
C LYS A 87 9.03 30.88 15.38
N ILE A 88 8.72 30.09 16.40
CA ILE A 88 7.37 29.84 16.92
C ILE A 88 7.21 30.49 18.31
N ASP A 89 5.98 30.86 18.68
CA ASP A 89 5.63 31.45 19.99
C ASP A 89 6.53 32.67 20.34
N GLY A 90 6.68 33.59 19.37
CA GLY A 90 7.52 34.77 19.52
C GLY A 90 9.01 34.48 19.66
N GLY A 91 9.48 33.33 19.17
CA GLY A 91 10.87 32.87 19.26
C GLY A 91 11.17 32.05 20.52
N LYS A 92 10.16 31.69 21.32
CA LYS A 92 10.34 30.74 22.44
C LYS A 92 10.47 29.31 21.98
N SER A 93 10.01 29.00 20.76
CA SER A 93 10.24 27.71 20.12
C SER A 93 10.88 27.93 18.75
N LEU A 94 11.72 26.99 18.33
CA LEU A 94 12.29 26.92 16.99
C LEU A 94 11.87 25.61 16.37
N LYS A 95 11.32 25.66 15.15
CA LYS A 95 11.12 24.49 14.31
C LYS A 95 12.26 24.43 13.29
N LEU A 96 12.97 23.31 13.25
CA LEU A 96 14.03 23.02 12.29
C LEU A 96 13.50 21.96 11.32
N GLN A 97 13.41 22.30 10.04
CA GLN A 97 12.95 21.38 9.00
C GLN A 97 14.16 20.92 8.18
N PRO A 98 14.57 19.64 8.26
CA PRO A 98 15.60 19.09 7.39
C PRO A 98 15.27 19.28 5.90
N THR A 99 16.29 19.51 5.09
CA THR A 99 16.17 19.48 3.63
C THR A 99 16.04 18.02 3.18
N GLY A 100 14.79 17.57 2.96
CA GLY A 100 14.47 16.20 2.57
C GLY A 100 14.31 15.24 3.76
N ARG A 101 14.13 13.96 3.43
CA ARG A 101 14.03 12.85 4.40
C ARG A 101 15.41 12.64 5.05
N LEU A 102 15.43 12.41 6.37
CA LEU A 102 16.62 11.93 7.08
C LEU A 102 16.92 10.48 6.66
N ASP A 103 18.17 10.06 6.81
CA ASP A 103 18.56 8.67 6.55
C ASP A 103 17.88 7.74 7.58
N ILE A 104 17.47 6.56 7.14
CA ILE A 104 16.95 5.49 8.02
C ILE A 104 18.08 4.88 8.86
N LEU A 105 17.73 4.21 9.97
CA LEU A 105 18.68 3.48 10.81
C LEU A 105 19.91 4.30 11.24
N THR A 106 19.73 5.60 11.42
CA THR A 106 20.82 6.57 11.55
C THR A 106 20.70 7.37 12.84
N ARG A 107 21.84 7.53 13.53
CA ARG A 107 21.94 8.35 14.74
C ARG A 107 22.26 9.81 14.38
N TYR A 108 21.40 10.72 14.80
CA TYR A 108 21.59 12.16 14.66
C TYR A 108 21.88 12.83 16.00
N SER A 109 22.57 13.98 15.95
CA SER A 109 22.78 14.87 17.09
C SER A 109 22.56 16.32 16.70
N VAL A 110 21.77 17.04 17.49
CA VAL A 110 21.58 18.50 17.36
C VAL A 110 22.46 19.23 18.38
N THR A 111 23.35 20.11 17.92
CA THR A 111 24.29 20.85 18.77
C THR A 111 24.29 22.34 18.46
N PHE A 112 24.70 23.16 19.44
CA PHE A 112 24.96 24.58 19.24
C PHE A 112 26.47 24.82 19.16
N GLU A 113 26.98 25.09 17.97
CA GLU A 113 28.40 25.40 17.71
C GLU A 113 28.82 26.71 18.40
N GLN A 114 27.86 27.61 18.64
CA GLN A 114 28.00 28.77 19.51
C GLN A 114 26.73 28.96 20.35
N PRO A 115 26.83 29.54 21.57
CA PRO A 115 25.65 29.83 22.37
C PRO A 115 24.64 30.72 21.63
N LEU A 116 23.37 30.37 21.74
CA LEU A 116 22.27 31.14 21.17
C LEU A 116 21.97 32.37 22.04
N ALA A 117 21.70 33.51 21.42
CA ALA A 117 21.30 34.73 22.12
C ALA A 117 19.80 34.71 22.43
N ALA A 118 19.45 35.05 23.67
CA ALA A 118 18.08 35.08 24.16
C ALA A 118 17.73 36.40 24.86
N GLU A 119 16.44 36.66 25.01
CA GLU A 119 15.88 37.86 25.61
C GLU A 119 16.55 38.23 26.95
N GLY A 120 16.75 39.53 27.18
CA GLY A 120 17.40 40.04 28.39
C GLY A 120 18.93 39.87 28.40
N GLY A 121 19.55 39.67 27.23
CA GLY A 121 21.00 39.48 27.10
C GLY A 121 21.49 38.14 27.60
N ARG A 122 20.60 37.13 27.60
CA ARG A 122 20.90 35.76 28.02
C ARG A 122 21.59 35.00 26.89
N THR A 123 22.32 33.95 27.26
CA THR A 123 22.81 32.96 26.31
C THR A 123 22.26 31.58 26.67
N VAL A 124 22.02 30.76 25.66
CA VAL A 124 21.63 29.35 25.78
C VAL A 124 22.77 28.50 25.22
N ALA A 125 23.38 27.66 26.06
CA ALA A 125 24.39 26.70 25.62
C ALA A 125 23.74 25.44 25.05
N THR A 126 24.53 24.60 24.38
CA THR A 126 24.10 23.28 23.90
C THR A 126 23.45 22.49 25.05
N PRO A 127 22.22 21.97 24.86
CA PRO A 127 21.57 21.15 25.88
C PRO A 127 22.30 19.82 26.07
N ASN A 128 22.05 19.15 27.18
CA ASN A 128 22.43 17.77 27.42
C ASN A 128 21.49 17.21 28.49
N ALA A 129 20.65 16.25 28.13
CA ALA A 129 19.86 15.48 29.09
C ALA A 129 20.45 14.08 29.30
N VAL A 130 20.93 13.44 28.24
CA VAL A 130 21.51 12.10 28.26
C VAL A 130 22.79 12.08 27.43
N GLY A 131 23.85 11.44 27.94
CA GLY A 131 25.05 11.18 27.15
C GLY A 131 25.89 12.43 26.82
N GLU A 132 26.30 12.53 25.55
CA GLU A 132 27.19 13.59 25.06
C GLU A 132 26.44 14.92 24.88
N PRO A 133 27.11 16.08 24.88
CA PRO A 133 26.44 17.36 24.66
C PRO A 133 25.67 17.42 23.32
N GLY A 134 24.37 17.65 23.39
CA GLY A 134 23.47 17.74 22.24
C GLY A 134 22.09 17.15 22.56
N ILE A 135 21.24 17.05 21.53
CA ILE A 135 20.03 16.23 21.53
C ILE A 135 20.29 15.09 20.56
N GLN A 136 20.41 13.86 21.06
CA GLN A 136 20.63 12.69 20.23
C GLN A 136 19.34 11.93 19.97
N PHE A 137 19.18 11.42 18.76
CA PHE A 137 18.07 10.53 18.43
C PHE A 137 18.46 9.56 17.32
N ASP A 138 17.75 8.43 17.25
CA ASP A 138 17.98 7.38 16.27
C ASP A 138 16.73 7.25 15.37
N THR A 139 16.90 7.35 14.06
CA THR A 139 15.81 7.14 13.10
C THR A 139 15.48 5.66 12.97
N ARG A 140 14.20 5.36 12.75
CA ARG A 140 13.71 3.99 12.52
C ARG A 140 14.16 3.43 11.16
N GLY A 141 13.97 2.12 10.99
CA GLY A 141 14.09 1.45 9.68
C GLY A 141 12.88 1.72 8.78
N ASP A 142 13.00 1.34 7.52
CA ASP A 142 11.92 1.45 6.53
C ASP A 142 10.80 0.41 6.77
N PHE A 143 9.62 0.63 6.19
CA PHE A 143 8.47 -0.29 6.27
C PHE A 143 8.42 -1.31 5.13
N THR A 144 9.39 -1.31 4.20
CA THR A 144 9.40 -2.17 2.99
C THR A 144 9.60 -3.66 3.24
N ALA A 145 9.95 -4.06 4.48
CA ALA A 145 10.25 -5.43 4.89
C ALA A 145 11.46 -6.08 4.18
N ILE A 146 12.29 -5.28 3.51
CA ILE A 146 13.65 -5.62 3.07
C ILE A 146 14.58 -5.57 4.29
N ALA A 147 15.36 -6.64 4.51
CA ALA A 147 15.98 -6.88 5.80
C ALA A 147 16.95 -5.78 6.24
N ASN A 148 17.90 -5.36 5.38
CA ASN A 148 18.90 -4.35 5.73
C ASN A 148 18.33 -2.92 5.85
N LEU A 149 17.17 -2.64 5.24
CA LEU A 149 16.49 -1.35 5.34
C LEU A 149 15.58 -1.29 6.59
N THR A 150 15.09 -2.45 7.06
CA THR A 150 14.10 -2.53 8.15
C THR A 150 14.73 -2.87 9.51
N ASN A 151 15.68 -3.80 9.53
CA ASN A 151 16.24 -4.35 10.77
C ASN A 151 17.19 -3.35 11.44
N THR A 152 16.97 -3.05 12.73
CA THR A 152 17.82 -2.12 13.50
C THR A 152 19.09 -2.75 14.07
N ASP A 153 19.22 -4.06 14.01
CA ASP A 153 20.38 -4.85 14.45
C ASP A 153 20.47 -6.13 13.61
N GLU A 154 21.66 -6.74 13.50
CA GLU A 154 21.81 -8.04 12.82
C GLU A 154 21.10 -9.18 13.60
N THR A 155 21.03 -9.07 14.93
CA THR A 155 20.46 -10.08 15.82
C THR A 155 18.99 -9.81 16.11
N PHE A 156 18.15 -10.86 16.09
CA PHE A 156 16.74 -10.76 16.48
C PHE A 156 16.62 -10.76 18.01
N ARG A 157 16.31 -9.59 18.59
CA ARG A 157 16.23 -9.37 20.04
C ARG A 157 15.31 -8.22 20.39
N VAL A 158 15.04 -8.02 21.67
CA VAL A 158 14.41 -6.79 22.16
C VAL A 158 15.42 -5.63 22.05
N ALA A 159 15.04 -4.58 21.32
CA ALA A 159 15.80 -3.34 21.19
C ALA A 159 15.59 -2.46 22.42
N TRP A 160 14.34 -2.27 22.84
CA TRP A 160 13.97 -1.55 24.06
C TRP A 160 12.62 -2.02 24.60
N GLN A 161 12.35 -1.71 25.86
CA GLN A 161 11.06 -1.98 26.51
C GLN A 161 10.66 -0.85 27.46
N VAL A 162 9.36 -0.71 27.72
CA VAL A 162 8.79 0.10 28.80
C VAL A 162 7.62 -0.66 29.43
N PRO A 163 7.53 -0.78 30.76
CA PRO A 163 8.51 -0.35 31.76
C PRO A 163 9.84 -1.14 31.68
N ASP A 164 10.93 -0.55 32.19
CA ASP A 164 12.24 -1.20 32.27
C ASP A 164 12.91 -1.05 33.65
N GLN A 165 13.58 -2.12 34.10
CA GLN A 165 14.25 -2.13 35.40
C GLN A 165 15.44 -1.15 35.42
N GLY A 166 15.45 -0.25 36.40
CA GLY A 166 16.52 0.74 36.53
C GLY A 166 16.39 1.94 35.59
N SER A 167 15.31 2.03 34.82
CA SER A 167 14.92 3.22 34.07
C SER A 167 14.07 4.18 34.93
N ALA A 168 13.78 5.37 34.39
CA ALA A 168 12.83 6.31 34.98
C ALA A 168 11.37 5.80 34.89
N PHE A 169 11.08 4.87 33.99
CA PHE A 169 9.76 4.30 33.73
C PHE A 169 9.68 2.89 34.31
N GLN A 170 9.54 2.82 35.64
CA GLN A 170 9.48 1.56 36.37
C GLN A 170 8.09 0.93 36.26
N ALA A 171 8.02 -0.38 36.50
CA ALA A 171 6.75 -1.10 36.51
C ALA A 171 5.87 -0.65 37.68
N MET A 172 4.62 -0.37 37.36
CA MET A 172 3.54 0.01 38.27
C MET A 172 2.45 -1.06 38.23
N ASN A 173 1.59 -1.11 39.24
CA ASN A 173 0.53 -2.11 39.28
C ASN A 173 -0.52 -1.97 38.15
N PHE A 174 -0.69 -0.79 37.56
CA PHE A 174 -1.49 -0.58 36.34
C PHE A 174 -0.66 -0.51 35.04
N SER A 175 0.56 -1.07 35.01
CA SER A 175 1.43 -0.96 33.84
C SER A 175 1.06 -1.93 32.73
N THR A 176 0.98 -1.39 31.52
CA THR A 176 1.10 -2.12 30.27
C THR A 176 2.57 -2.32 29.89
N PHE A 177 2.92 -3.48 29.34
CA PHE A 177 4.29 -3.79 28.93
C PHE A 177 4.44 -3.67 27.41
N ARG A 178 5.36 -2.82 26.96
CA ARG A 178 5.62 -2.55 25.55
C ARG A 178 7.07 -2.85 25.21
N LEU A 179 7.28 -3.53 24.09
CA LEU A 179 8.59 -3.91 23.59
C LEU A 179 8.72 -3.51 22.12
N ALA A 180 9.90 -3.04 21.75
CA ALA A 180 10.33 -2.94 20.37
C ALA A 180 11.39 -4.00 20.10
N MET A 181 11.17 -4.81 19.07
CA MET A 181 12.11 -5.80 18.56
C MET A 181 13.07 -5.14 17.57
N THR A 182 14.25 -5.72 17.39
CA THR A 182 15.22 -5.26 16.39
C THR A 182 14.80 -5.59 14.95
N HIS A 183 14.01 -6.65 14.77
CA HIS A 183 13.40 -7.05 13.49
C HIS A 183 11.89 -7.06 13.63
N PRO A 184 11.12 -6.96 12.53
CA PRO A 184 9.70 -7.26 12.55
C PRO A 184 9.44 -8.71 12.99
N VAL A 185 8.47 -8.90 13.88
CA VAL A 185 7.99 -10.23 14.28
C VAL A 185 7.21 -10.83 13.12
N HIS A 186 7.43 -12.12 12.84
CA HIS A 186 6.69 -12.84 11.82
C HIS A 186 5.18 -12.81 12.15
N PRO A 187 4.28 -12.40 11.23
CA PRO A 187 2.85 -12.29 11.54
C PRO A 187 2.23 -13.62 12.00
N ASP A 188 2.67 -14.75 11.44
CA ASP A 188 2.23 -16.10 11.86
C ASP A 188 2.97 -16.66 13.09
N TRP A 189 3.56 -15.81 13.95
CA TRP A 189 4.36 -16.26 15.10
C TRP A 189 3.65 -17.29 15.99
N LYS A 190 2.32 -17.14 16.22
CA LYS A 190 1.54 -18.12 17.00
C LYS A 190 1.54 -19.50 16.33
N LYS A 191 1.26 -19.57 15.02
CA LYS A 191 1.25 -20.83 14.24
C LYS A 191 2.65 -21.47 14.17
N LEU A 192 3.69 -20.64 14.11
CA LEU A 192 5.10 -21.06 14.13
C LEU A 192 5.59 -21.48 15.53
N GLY A 193 4.69 -21.58 16.52
CA GLY A 193 4.95 -22.09 17.86
C GLY A 193 5.48 -21.06 18.85
N GLY A 194 5.36 -19.77 18.54
CA GLY A 194 5.71 -18.68 19.45
C GLY A 194 4.64 -18.45 20.52
N THR A 195 5.05 -18.04 21.71
CA THR A 195 4.17 -17.68 22.83
C THR A 195 4.63 -16.40 23.51
N ILE A 196 3.68 -15.57 23.95
CA ILE A 196 3.92 -14.35 24.73
C ILE A 196 2.94 -14.40 25.92
N GLU A 197 3.47 -14.50 27.13
CA GLU A 197 2.66 -14.70 28.33
C GLU A 197 3.18 -13.83 29.49
N LEU A 198 2.27 -13.22 30.24
CA LEU A 198 2.59 -12.64 31.54
C LEU A 198 2.26 -13.66 32.64
N LEU A 199 3.23 -13.99 33.47
CA LEU A 199 3.08 -14.97 34.55
C LEU A 199 3.15 -14.28 35.92
N ASP A 200 2.35 -14.74 36.87
CA ASP A 200 2.41 -14.30 38.27
C ASP A 200 3.50 -15.03 39.07
N SER A 201 3.55 -14.76 40.38
CA SER A 201 4.54 -15.36 41.29
C SER A 201 4.38 -16.88 41.51
N ASP A 202 3.21 -17.43 41.20
CA ASP A 202 2.90 -18.87 41.23
C ASP A 202 3.05 -19.53 39.85
N ASN A 203 3.57 -18.79 38.86
CA ASN A 203 3.77 -19.22 37.47
C ASN A 203 2.44 -19.53 36.76
N GLN A 204 1.36 -18.83 37.13
CA GLN A 204 0.07 -18.87 36.47
C GLN A 204 -0.04 -17.71 35.47
N ALA A 205 -0.70 -17.94 34.34
CA ALA A 205 -0.93 -16.90 33.34
C ALA A 205 -1.88 -15.83 33.87
N VAL A 206 -1.46 -14.58 33.76
CA VAL A 206 -2.28 -13.39 33.99
C VAL A 206 -3.05 -13.11 32.70
N PRO A 207 -4.39 -12.95 32.74
CA PRO A 207 -5.13 -12.55 31.55
C PRO A 207 -4.63 -11.20 31.04
N ALA A 208 -4.36 -11.11 29.74
CA ALA A 208 -3.82 -9.92 29.12
C ALA A 208 -4.19 -9.84 27.64
N THR A 209 -4.37 -8.62 27.12
CA THR A 209 -4.42 -8.35 25.69
C THR A 209 -3.00 -8.38 25.14
N VAL A 210 -2.74 -9.19 24.11
CA VAL A 210 -1.43 -9.27 23.44
C VAL A 210 -1.56 -8.78 22.01
N LEU A 211 -0.90 -7.67 21.70
CA LEU A 211 -0.86 -7.05 20.38
C LEU A 211 0.54 -7.19 19.78
N VAL A 212 0.62 -7.61 18.52
CA VAL A 212 1.88 -7.76 17.78
C VAL A 212 1.71 -7.25 16.36
N LYS A 213 2.45 -6.19 15.98
CA LYS A 213 2.48 -5.67 14.60
C LYS A 213 3.86 -5.09 14.29
N GLY A 214 4.42 -5.46 13.14
CA GLY A 214 5.77 -5.06 12.77
C GLY A 214 6.77 -5.50 13.84
N ASN A 215 7.59 -4.58 14.35
CA ASN A 215 8.52 -4.83 15.44
C ASN A 215 7.95 -4.54 16.84
N ARG A 216 6.66 -4.23 16.97
CA ARG A 216 6.04 -3.81 18.24
C ARG A 216 5.28 -4.95 18.89
N ILE A 217 5.45 -5.10 20.21
CA ILE A 217 4.72 -6.03 21.07
C ILE A 217 4.15 -5.24 22.25
N THR A 218 2.85 -5.37 22.50
CA THR A 218 2.18 -4.84 23.69
C THR A 218 1.50 -5.97 24.45
N VAL A 219 1.70 -6.00 25.76
CA VAL A 219 1.03 -6.91 26.70
C VAL A 219 0.35 -6.07 27.78
N ASP A 220 -0.97 -6.03 27.73
CA ASP A 220 -1.80 -5.21 28.60
C ASP A 220 -2.62 -6.10 29.54
N PRO A 221 -2.27 -6.18 30.84
CA PRO A 221 -3.03 -6.98 31.79
C PRO A 221 -4.50 -6.56 31.85
N CYS A 222 -5.41 -7.52 31.99
CA CYS A 222 -6.78 -7.26 32.42
C CYS A 222 -7.16 -8.29 33.47
N VAL A 223 -7.09 -7.90 34.75
CA VAL A 223 -7.33 -8.80 35.88
C VAL A 223 -8.77 -8.74 36.42
N THR A 224 -9.62 -7.93 35.80
CA THR A 224 -11.05 -7.87 36.09
C THR A 224 -11.79 -9.07 35.49
N ALA A 225 -12.99 -9.36 36.01
CA ALA A 225 -13.81 -10.46 35.49
C ALA A 225 -14.53 -10.09 34.18
N ASP A 226 -14.94 -8.83 34.08
CA ASP A 226 -15.70 -8.30 32.95
C ASP A 226 -14.76 -7.46 32.04
N PRO A 227 -14.73 -7.71 30.71
CA PRO A 227 -13.86 -6.99 29.78
C PRO A 227 -14.10 -5.48 29.71
N GLU A 228 -15.35 -5.04 29.92
CA GLU A 228 -15.71 -3.60 29.99
C GLU A 228 -15.00 -2.86 31.14
N ASP A 229 -14.58 -3.59 32.18
CA ASP A 229 -13.88 -3.05 33.35
C ASP A 229 -12.35 -3.04 33.20
N CYS A 230 -11.79 -3.56 32.09
CA CYS A 230 -10.35 -3.46 31.82
C CYS A 230 -9.92 -1.97 31.78
N GLY A 231 -8.75 -1.66 32.35
CA GLY A 231 -8.26 -0.30 32.50
C GLY A 231 -8.93 0.53 33.61
N SER A 232 -9.88 -0.05 34.37
CA SER A 232 -10.48 0.60 35.54
C SER A 232 -9.55 0.60 36.76
N LYS A 233 -9.91 1.32 37.83
CA LYS A 233 -9.17 1.30 39.11
C LYS A 233 -9.05 -0.09 39.75
N ALA A 234 -9.93 -1.01 39.39
CA ALA A 234 -9.90 -2.39 39.86
C ALA A 234 -8.91 -3.25 39.06
N ASP A 235 -8.57 -2.83 37.85
CA ASP A 235 -7.64 -3.50 36.96
C ASP A 235 -6.18 -3.13 37.30
N VAL A 236 -5.67 -3.77 38.36
CA VAL A 236 -4.31 -3.57 38.87
C VAL A 236 -3.69 -4.89 39.30
N LEU A 237 -2.42 -5.08 38.93
CA LEU A 237 -1.57 -6.16 39.42
C LEU A 237 -1.30 -6.02 40.93
N GLU A 238 -0.98 -7.13 41.59
CA GLU A 238 -0.64 -7.12 43.02
C GLU A 238 0.74 -6.49 43.24
N ALA A 239 0.79 -5.36 43.95
CA ALA A 239 2.02 -4.62 44.15
C ALA A 239 3.08 -5.41 44.95
N GLY A 240 4.34 -5.32 44.52
CA GLY A 240 5.48 -5.99 45.15
C GLY A 240 5.59 -7.49 44.89
N GLN A 241 4.60 -8.12 44.23
CA GLN A 241 4.75 -9.47 43.71
C GLN A 241 5.67 -9.50 42.49
N THR A 242 6.31 -10.64 42.25
CA THR A 242 7.12 -10.84 41.04
C THR A 242 6.22 -11.33 39.92
N TYR A 243 6.23 -10.60 38.80
CA TYR A 243 5.63 -11.03 37.54
C TYR A 243 6.73 -11.31 36.52
N THR A 244 6.51 -12.30 35.65
CA THR A 244 7.45 -12.69 34.59
C THR A 244 6.77 -12.58 33.23
N LEU A 245 7.20 -11.62 32.41
CA LEU A 245 6.85 -11.59 30.99
C LEU A 245 7.77 -12.55 30.24
N LYS A 246 7.16 -13.54 29.59
CA LYS A 246 7.87 -14.60 28.87
C LYS A 246 7.57 -14.50 27.38
N LEU A 247 8.59 -14.18 26.60
CA LEU A 247 8.59 -14.31 25.14
C LEU A 247 9.31 -15.63 24.83
N ASN A 248 8.68 -16.51 24.08
CA ASN A 248 9.25 -17.81 23.77
C ASN A 248 9.03 -18.19 22.31
N ASN A 249 10.10 -18.63 21.66
CA ASN A 249 10.11 -19.17 20.29
C ASN A 249 9.52 -18.19 19.24
N LEU A 250 9.69 -16.89 19.45
CA LEU A 250 9.30 -15.87 18.47
C LEU A 250 10.21 -15.95 17.24
N THR A 251 9.67 -15.56 16.09
CA THR A 251 10.34 -15.65 14.79
C THR A 251 10.37 -14.27 14.14
N SER A 252 11.47 -13.95 13.47
CA SER A 252 11.59 -12.73 12.67
C SER A 252 10.96 -12.93 11.29
N LEU A 253 10.24 -11.91 10.79
CA LEU A 253 9.75 -11.91 9.40
C LEU A 253 10.92 -11.91 8.41
N THR A 254 11.97 -11.14 8.70
CA THR A 254 13.09 -10.91 7.77
C THR A 254 14.06 -12.08 7.70
N ASN A 255 14.18 -12.87 8.77
CA ASN A 255 14.98 -14.12 8.77
C ASN A 255 14.21 -15.33 8.22
N GLY A 256 12.89 -15.20 8.02
CA GLY A 256 12.02 -16.29 7.59
C GLY A 256 11.71 -17.32 8.70
N PRO A 257 10.84 -18.31 8.40
CA PRO A 257 10.35 -19.28 9.38
C PRO A 257 11.45 -20.23 9.91
N ASP A 258 12.48 -20.52 9.11
CA ASP A 258 13.59 -21.39 9.51
C ASP A 258 14.76 -20.63 10.16
N GLY A 259 14.62 -19.31 10.33
CA GLY A 259 15.62 -18.45 10.95
C GLY A 259 15.73 -18.60 12.47
N ASP A 260 16.65 -17.84 13.06
CA ASP A 260 16.89 -17.82 14.51
C ASP A 260 15.61 -17.46 15.29
N ARG A 261 15.37 -18.21 16.37
CA ARG A 261 14.21 -18.05 17.26
C ARG A 261 14.59 -17.26 18.52
N PHE A 262 13.71 -16.37 18.94
CA PHE A 262 13.91 -15.54 20.13
C PHE A 262 13.10 -16.05 21.33
N SER A 263 13.79 -16.27 22.45
CA SER A 263 13.18 -16.56 23.75
C SER A 263 13.87 -15.76 24.85
N GLN A 264 13.10 -15.06 25.67
CA GLN A 264 13.59 -14.29 26.80
C GLN A 264 12.51 -14.13 27.88
N GLU A 265 12.94 -14.11 29.13
CA GLU A 265 12.08 -13.82 30.29
C GLU A 265 12.50 -12.50 30.93
N PHE A 266 11.52 -11.66 31.25
CA PHE A 266 11.69 -10.38 31.94
C PHE A 266 10.92 -10.43 33.25
N SER A 267 11.58 -10.09 34.36
CA SER A 267 10.94 -10.08 35.68
C SER A 267 10.64 -8.65 36.11
N PHE A 268 9.48 -8.42 36.71
CA PHE A 268 9.03 -7.12 37.19
C PHE A 268 8.47 -7.24 38.62
N GLN A 269 8.62 -6.16 39.40
CA GLN A 269 7.97 -6.00 40.70
C GLN A 269 7.18 -4.70 40.68
N PRO A 270 5.89 -4.75 40.29
CA PRO A 270 5.06 -3.56 40.16
C PRO A 270 4.97 -2.78 41.47
N ARG A 271 5.17 -1.46 41.40
CA ARG A 271 4.99 -0.56 42.53
C ARG A 271 3.51 -0.16 42.67
N ASP A 272 3.06 0.02 43.91
CA ASP A 272 1.72 0.52 44.21
C ASP A 272 1.57 1.98 43.77
N THR A 273 0.45 2.29 43.11
CA THR A 273 0.07 3.62 42.62
C THR A 273 -1.04 4.26 43.45
N GLY A 274 -1.69 3.50 44.32
CA GLY A 274 -2.89 3.92 45.02
C GLY A 274 -2.63 4.87 46.21
N PRO A 275 -3.64 5.67 46.61
CA PRO A 275 -4.92 5.91 45.92
C PRO A 275 -4.75 6.80 44.66
N THR A 276 -5.41 6.45 43.56
CA THR A 276 -5.32 7.17 42.29
C THR A 276 -6.37 8.27 42.14
N VAL A 277 -6.17 9.16 41.16
CA VAL A 277 -7.06 10.27 40.82
C VAL A 277 -7.35 10.24 39.33
N VAL A 278 -8.62 10.37 38.92
CA VAL A 278 -9.00 10.44 37.50
C VAL A 278 -9.14 11.91 37.08
N LEU A 279 -8.52 12.27 35.97
CA LEU A 279 -8.61 13.59 35.36
C LEU A 279 -9.25 13.46 33.97
N GLN A 280 -10.35 14.18 33.74
CA GLN A 280 -10.91 14.37 32.40
C GLN A 280 -10.01 15.36 31.64
N GLN A 281 -9.35 14.87 30.58
CA GLN A 281 -8.49 15.65 29.71
C GLN A 281 -9.19 15.84 28.36
N ALA A 282 -9.66 17.04 28.08
CA ALA A 282 -10.35 17.37 26.85
C ALA A 282 -9.36 17.76 25.76
N ALA A 283 -9.49 17.18 24.56
CA ALA A 283 -8.84 17.67 23.35
C ALA A 283 -9.52 18.96 22.90
N VAL A 284 -8.80 20.08 22.98
CA VAL A 284 -9.33 21.41 22.70
C VAL A 284 -9.52 21.63 21.19
N ASP A 285 -10.69 22.10 20.79
CA ASP A 285 -10.95 22.53 19.42
C ASP A 285 -10.09 23.76 19.08
N SER A 286 -9.40 23.72 17.94
CA SER A 286 -8.62 24.86 17.45
C SER A 286 -9.49 26.03 16.97
N GLY A 287 -10.79 25.82 16.85
CA GLY A 287 -11.76 26.68 16.18
C GLY A 287 -12.20 26.12 14.82
N LEU A 288 -11.48 25.14 14.26
CA LEU A 288 -11.84 24.49 13.00
C LEU A 288 -13.17 23.72 13.09
N GLY A 289 -13.40 22.99 14.19
CA GLY A 289 -14.67 22.27 14.39
C GLY A 289 -15.87 23.20 14.52
N GLU A 290 -15.63 24.44 14.94
CA GLU A 290 -16.61 25.53 14.98
C GLU A 290 -16.72 26.35 13.67
N GLY A 291 -15.97 25.97 12.62
CA GLY A 291 -16.01 26.57 11.29
C GLY A 291 -15.10 27.78 11.09
N ALA A 292 -14.08 27.97 11.92
CA ALA A 292 -13.03 28.96 11.67
C ALA A 292 -12.17 28.57 10.45
N SER A 293 -11.56 29.57 9.79
CA SER A 293 -10.55 29.32 8.76
C SER A 293 -9.23 28.85 9.37
N GLU A 294 -8.41 28.11 8.62
CA GLU A 294 -7.09 27.65 9.07
C GLU A 294 -6.14 28.75 9.55
N ASP A 295 -6.21 29.94 8.95
CA ASP A 295 -5.42 31.11 9.39
C ASP A 295 -5.81 31.63 10.77
N ALA A 296 -7.06 31.40 11.17
CA ALA A 296 -7.61 31.84 12.45
C ALA A 296 -7.57 30.74 13.52
N ALA A 297 -7.27 29.50 13.13
CA ALA A 297 -7.21 28.35 14.02
C ALA A 297 -6.09 28.52 15.06
N GLN A 298 -6.34 28.05 16.28
CA GLN A 298 -5.36 28.04 17.35
C GLN A 298 -4.19 27.11 16.98
N ARG A 299 -2.96 27.59 17.22
CA ARG A 299 -1.72 26.90 16.86
C ARG A 299 -0.91 26.49 18.08
N SER A 300 -0.20 25.39 17.94
CA SER A 300 0.70 24.83 18.92
C SER A 300 1.85 25.78 19.22
N ILE A 301 2.10 25.97 20.51
CA ILE A 301 3.25 26.75 21.00
C ILE A 301 4.59 26.04 20.76
N LEU A 302 4.56 24.77 20.36
CA LEU A 302 5.76 23.96 20.12
C LEU A 302 6.24 24.10 18.67
N ASN A 303 5.38 23.78 17.70
CA ASN A 303 5.75 23.69 16.27
C ASN A 303 4.94 24.59 15.32
N GLY A 304 3.92 25.31 15.83
CA GLY A 304 3.09 26.20 15.01
C GLY A 304 2.02 25.50 14.16
N GLN A 305 1.88 24.18 14.26
CA GLN A 305 0.78 23.44 13.64
C GLN A 305 -0.54 23.74 14.36
N ILE A 306 -1.67 23.46 13.69
CA ILE A 306 -3.00 23.61 14.29
C ILE A 306 -3.15 22.59 15.43
N ILE A 307 -3.61 23.04 16.61
CA ILE A 307 -3.74 22.14 17.77
C ILE A 307 -4.83 21.10 17.54
N ASN A 308 -4.54 19.85 17.89
CA ASN A 308 -5.40 18.69 17.66
C ASN A 308 -5.88 18.62 16.18
N GLY A 309 -5.12 19.18 15.25
CA GLY A 309 -5.37 19.09 13.81
C GLY A 309 -4.54 17.96 13.20
N VAL A 310 -5.14 17.17 12.33
CA VAL A 310 -4.51 16.05 11.62
C VAL A 310 -4.50 16.34 10.12
N THR A 311 -3.31 16.37 9.52
CA THR A 311 -3.12 16.50 8.07
C THR A 311 -2.35 15.30 7.58
N LEU A 312 -2.87 14.59 6.58
CA LEU A 312 -2.22 13.42 5.97
C LEU A 312 -1.51 13.86 4.69
N ASN A 313 -0.22 13.55 4.56
CA ASN A 313 0.55 13.82 3.35
C ASN A 313 0.90 12.51 2.64
N SER A 314 0.56 12.41 1.35
CA SER A 314 0.85 11.25 0.51
C SER A 314 0.84 11.59 -0.97
N VAL A 315 1.37 10.72 -1.82
CA VAL A 315 1.28 10.80 -3.28
C VAL A 315 -0.14 10.45 -3.74
N LEU A 316 -0.75 9.39 -3.18
CA LEU A 316 -2.09 8.95 -3.59
C LEU A 316 -3.20 9.93 -3.22
N GLN A 317 -3.16 10.50 -2.01
CA GLN A 317 -4.20 11.43 -1.52
C GLN A 317 -3.80 12.91 -1.67
N GLY A 318 -2.52 13.21 -1.94
CA GLY A 318 -2.00 14.57 -1.82
C GLY A 318 -1.92 15.01 -0.35
N VAL A 319 -2.12 16.31 -0.12
CA VAL A 319 -2.24 16.90 1.23
C VAL A 319 -3.72 16.94 1.60
N ALA A 320 -4.14 16.07 2.52
CA ALA A 320 -5.51 15.98 2.98
C ALA A 320 -5.68 16.49 4.42
N GLY A 321 -6.65 17.39 4.63
CA GLY A 321 -6.93 18.01 5.92
C GLY A 321 -6.70 19.51 5.93
N PRO A 322 -6.70 20.14 7.13
CA PRO A 322 -6.69 19.52 8.45
C PRO A 322 -8.05 18.97 8.92
N SER A 323 -8.04 17.81 9.56
CA SER A 323 -9.16 17.27 10.36
C SER A 323 -9.01 17.68 11.82
N GLN A 324 -10.07 18.18 12.46
CA GLN A 324 -10.09 18.54 13.87
C GLN A 324 -10.40 17.31 14.75
N GLN A 325 -9.45 16.95 15.61
CA GLN A 325 -9.62 15.92 16.63
C GLN A 325 -10.20 16.52 17.92
N THR A 326 -11.13 15.78 18.53
CA THR A 326 -11.88 16.13 19.75
C THR A 326 -12.12 14.86 20.58
N GLY A 327 -12.60 15.04 21.82
CA GLY A 327 -12.92 13.94 22.73
C GLY A 327 -12.28 14.13 24.10
N ASP A 328 -12.76 13.33 25.05
CA ASP A 328 -12.30 13.36 26.44
C ASP A 328 -11.52 12.08 26.77
N LEU A 329 -10.31 12.26 27.33
CA LEU A 329 -9.48 11.18 27.84
C LEU A 329 -9.53 11.18 29.36
N PHE A 330 -9.97 10.07 29.96
CA PHE A 330 -10.07 9.93 31.41
C PHE A 330 -8.79 9.33 32.00
N ALA A 331 -7.79 10.18 32.24
CA ALA A 331 -6.48 9.75 32.69
C ALA A 331 -6.45 9.46 34.21
N GLU A 332 -6.11 8.23 34.58
CA GLU A 332 -5.87 7.82 35.96
C GLU A 332 -4.42 8.12 36.36
N LEU A 333 -4.23 9.05 37.28
CA LEU A 333 -2.94 9.50 37.79
C LEU A 333 -2.62 8.80 39.12
N ALA A 334 -1.37 8.34 39.26
CA ALA A 334 -0.89 7.75 40.50
C ALA A 334 -0.84 8.77 41.66
N TYR A 335 -0.78 8.27 42.90
CA TYR A 335 -0.75 9.11 44.09
C TYR A 335 0.55 9.94 44.18
N ALA A 336 0.52 11.18 43.71
CA ALA A 336 1.71 12.04 43.63
C ALA A 336 2.59 12.08 44.90
N PRO A 337 2.06 12.11 46.13
CA PRO A 337 2.89 12.08 47.35
C PRO A 337 3.66 10.79 47.58
N ALA A 338 3.33 9.68 46.90
CA ALA A 338 4.12 8.45 46.94
C ALA A 338 5.40 8.58 46.10
N PHE A 339 5.44 9.48 45.12
CA PHE A 339 6.56 9.65 44.20
C PHE A 339 7.42 10.84 44.62
N ARG A 340 8.74 10.72 44.46
CA ARG A 340 9.64 11.84 44.75
C ARG A 340 9.51 12.93 43.69
N ALA A 341 9.90 14.15 44.04
CA ALA A 341 9.82 15.28 43.11
C ALA A 341 10.69 15.09 41.85
N ASP A 342 11.77 14.32 41.97
CA ASP A 342 12.72 13.93 40.92
C ASP A 342 12.36 12.59 40.23
N GLU A 343 11.25 11.96 40.61
CA GLU A 343 10.71 10.76 39.94
C GLU A 343 9.62 11.15 38.93
N ALA A 344 9.45 10.29 37.91
CA ALA A 344 8.32 10.38 36.99
C ALA A 344 7.03 9.97 37.72
N LEU A 345 5.98 10.76 37.55
CA LEU A 345 4.65 10.43 38.05
C LEU A 345 3.88 9.68 36.94
N PRO A 346 3.56 8.38 37.12
CA PRO A 346 2.88 7.61 36.09
C PRO A 346 1.38 7.91 36.04
N LEU A 347 0.82 7.80 34.84
CA LEU A 347 -0.61 7.84 34.56
C LEU A 347 -0.98 6.75 33.55
N ARG A 348 -2.26 6.39 33.54
CA ARG A 348 -2.88 5.49 32.58
C ARG A 348 -4.05 6.19 31.89
N VAL A 349 -4.22 6.01 30.58
CA VAL A 349 -5.51 6.24 29.90
C VAL A 349 -6.11 4.88 29.57
N PRO A 350 -7.33 4.56 30.00
CA PRO A 350 -7.91 3.24 29.84
C PRO A 350 -8.05 2.79 28.37
N LYS A 351 -7.85 1.49 28.12
CA LYS A 351 -8.27 0.80 26.91
C LYS A 351 -9.73 1.13 26.56
N GLY A 352 -10.04 1.20 25.27
CA GLY A 352 -11.37 1.57 24.76
C GLY A 352 -11.67 3.07 24.75
N SER A 353 -10.75 3.93 25.23
CA SER A 353 -10.92 5.38 25.09
C SER A 353 -10.91 5.78 23.60
N VAL A 354 -11.82 6.68 23.20
CA VAL A 354 -12.02 7.09 21.79
C VAL A 354 -11.74 8.59 21.63
N LEU A 355 -10.98 8.94 20.60
CA LEU A 355 -10.88 10.29 20.06
C LEU A 355 -11.58 10.35 18.70
N ASN A 356 -12.36 11.40 18.47
CA ASN A 356 -13.12 11.60 17.24
C ASN A 356 -12.55 12.77 16.45
N SER A 357 -12.46 12.58 15.14
CA SER A 357 -11.92 13.54 14.19
C SER A 357 -12.99 13.88 13.15
N THR A 358 -13.05 15.15 12.74
CA THR A 358 -13.98 15.62 11.71
C THR A 358 -13.73 14.95 10.35
N SER A 359 -14.75 14.92 9.51
CA SER A 359 -14.64 14.35 8.17
C SER A 359 -13.66 15.09 7.26
N LEU A 360 -12.99 14.33 6.40
CA LEU A 360 -12.14 14.80 5.31
C LEU A 360 -12.77 14.47 3.96
N ASP A 361 -12.57 15.34 2.97
CA ASP A 361 -12.85 15.03 1.57
C ASP A 361 -11.81 14.04 1.04
N VAL A 362 -12.24 13.10 0.19
CA VAL A 362 -11.36 12.09 -0.39
C VAL A 362 -11.06 12.45 -1.85
N LEU A 363 -9.80 12.81 -2.10
CA LEU A 363 -9.31 13.26 -3.40
C LEU A 363 -8.10 12.41 -3.82
N ILE A 364 -7.96 12.17 -5.13
CA ILE A 364 -6.75 11.57 -5.73
C ILE A 364 -5.74 12.69 -5.95
N GLY A 365 -4.54 12.54 -5.39
CA GLY A 365 -3.45 13.52 -5.41
C GLY A 365 -3.84 14.92 -4.93
N GLY A 366 -4.85 15.02 -4.06
CA GLY A 366 -5.33 16.30 -3.51
C GLY A 366 -6.13 17.16 -4.50
N ALA A 367 -6.38 16.67 -5.71
CA ALA A 367 -6.95 17.46 -6.80
C ALA A 367 -8.24 16.86 -7.36
N VAL A 368 -8.26 15.57 -7.67
CA VAL A 368 -9.38 14.94 -8.38
C VAL A 368 -10.36 14.29 -7.40
N PRO A 369 -11.66 14.66 -7.39
CA PRO A 369 -12.62 14.14 -6.41
C PRO A 369 -12.97 12.67 -6.63
N ILE A 370 -13.02 11.89 -5.55
CA ILE A 370 -13.60 10.54 -5.57
C ILE A 370 -15.10 10.67 -5.26
N LEU A 371 -15.95 10.04 -6.08
CA LEU A 371 -17.38 9.98 -5.84
C LEU A 371 -17.77 8.62 -5.26
N ASN A 372 -18.71 8.64 -4.31
CA ASN A 372 -19.32 7.44 -3.76
C ASN A 372 -20.11 6.70 -4.85
N ALA A 373 -19.78 5.44 -5.09
CA ALA A 373 -20.31 4.66 -6.22
C ALA A 373 -21.84 4.51 -6.23
N ASP A 374 -22.48 4.52 -5.06
CA ASP A 374 -23.94 4.34 -4.95
C ASP A 374 -24.72 5.66 -5.05
N SER A 375 -24.18 6.74 -4.48
CA SER A 375 -24.88 8.03 -4.37
C SER A 375 -24.46 9.07 -5.43
N GLY A 376 -23.29 8.90 -6.05
CA GLY A 376 -22.70 9.88 -6.97
C GLY A 376 -22.29 11.20 -6.31
N GLN A 377 -22.20 11.24 -4.98
CA GLN A 377 -21.75 12.41 -4.22
C GLN A 377 -20.27 12.31 -3.89
N LEU A 378 -19.63 13.45 -3.60
CA LEU A 378 -18.25 13.49 -3.12
C LEU A 378 -18.08 12.56 -1.92
N GLN A 379 -17.13 11.63 -2.03
CA GLN A 379 -16.78 10.72 -0.96
C GLN A 379 -16.04 11.50 0.13
N THR A 380 -16.48 11.33 1.37
CA THR A 380 -15.81 11.84 2.55
C THR A 380 -15.50 10.69 3.51
N THR A 381 -14.63 10.89 4.49
CA THR A 381 -14.35 9.86 5.50
C THR A 381 -15.51 9.64 6.48
N GLY A 382 -16.43 10.60 6.59
CA GLY A 382 -17.24 10.75 7.80
C GLY A 382 -16.35 10.93 9.03
N ASN A 383 -16.88 10.70 10.24
CA ASN A 383 -16.05 10.82 11.43
C ASN A 383 -14.91 9.78 11.41
N ILE A 384 -13.69 10.24 11.71
CA ILE A 384 -12.53 9.37 11.88
C ILE A 384 -12.41 9.05 13.37
N LYS A 385 -12.42 7.76 13.72
CA LYS A 385 -12.31 7.28 15.10
C LYS A 385 -10.91 6.76 15.36
N VAL A 386 -10.36 7.10 16.53
CA VAL A 386 -9.11 6.56 17.05
C VAL A 386 -9.39 5.94 18.42
N THR A 387 -9.34 4.62 18.50
CA THR A 387 -9.71 3.85 19.70
C THR A 387 -8.48 3.19 20.32
N MET A 388 -8.27 3.36 21.63
CA MET A 388 -7.16 2.74 22.35
C MET A 388 -7.35 1.22 22.44
N LEU A 389 -6.42 0.45 21.86
CA LEU A 389 -6.42 -1.02 21.88
C LEU A 389 -5.91 -1.62 23.19
N SER A 390 -5.17 -0.82 23.95
CA SER A 390 -4.60 -1.14 25.27
C SER A 390 -4.56 0.11 26.13
N ASP A 391 -4.33 -0.05 27.43
CA ASP A 391 -4.09 1.07 28.33
C ASP A 391 -2.88 1.90 27.85
N ALA A 392 -3.10 3.19 27.58
CA ALA A 392 -2.00 4.09 27.24
C ALA A 392 -1.19 4.41 28.50
N SER A 393 0.14 4.26 28.42
CA SER A 393 1.04 4.50 29.55
C SER A 393 1.66 5.89 29.45
N GLY A 394 1.42 6.73 30.44
CA GLY A 394 1.93 8.09 30.50
C GLY A 394 2.86 8.34 31.68
N TYR A 395 3.83 9.25 31.51
CA TYR A 395 4.79 9.62 32.55
C TYR A 395 5.02 11.13 32.59
N LEU A 396 4.76 11.76 33.74
CA LEU A 396 5.06 13.16 34.01
C LEU A 396 6.41 13.31 34.72
N SER A 397 7.46 13.45 33.91
CA SER A 397 8.85 13.50 34.34
C SER A 397 9.30 14.93 34.71
N PRO A 398 10.26 15.08 35.64
CA PRO A 398 10.98 16.33 35.80
C PRO A 398 11.62 16.79 34.49
N ASN A 399 11.87 18.09 34.34
CA ASN A 399 12.53 18.62 33.16
C ASN A 399 14.00 18.15 33.11
N PRO A 400 14.44 17.42 32.09
CA PRO A 400 15.79 16.87 32.04
C PRO A 400 16.84 17.92 31.61
N TYR A 401 16.44 19.05 31.02
CA TYR A 401 17.35 20.09 30.55
C TYR A 401 17.62 21.18 31.59
N THR A 402 16.83 21.26 32.67
CA THR A 402 17.00 22.30 33.69
C THR A 402 16.44 21.91 35.05
N ASP A 403 17.18 22.23 36.12
CA ASP A 403 16.74 22.06 37.51
C ASP A 403 15.76 23.16 37.99
N ASN A 404 15.33 24.06 37.09
CA ASN A 404 14.38 25.10 37.44
C ASN A 404 13.01 24.48 37.77
N GLN A 405 12.57 24.60 39.01
CA GLN A 405 11.29 24.04 39.48
C GLN A 405 10.05 24.64 38.79
N ASN A 406 10.20 25.81 38.15
CA ASN A 406 9.14 26.42 37.36
C ASN A 406 9.18 26.01 35.88
N ALA A 407 10.15 25.20 35.47
CA ALA A 407 10.15 24.64 34.11
C ALA A 407 9.01 23.63 33.97
N PRO A 408 8.41 23.52 32.77
CA PRO A 408 7.40 22.50 32.51
C PRO A 408 7.93 21.10 32.83
N ARG A 409 7.06 20.24 33.36
CA ARG A 409 7.33 18.80 33.37
C ARG A 409 7.26 18.25 31.95
N HIS A 410 8.02 17.21 31.66
CA HIS A 410 7.92 16.50 30.40
C HIS A 410 6.84 15.44 30.51
N ILE A 411 6.01 15.32 29.48
CA ILE A 411 5.09 14.21 29.33
C ILE A 411 5.61 13.26 28.24
N THR A 412 5.49 11.97 28.50
CA THR A 412 5.67 10.92 27.50
C THR A 412 4.46 10.01 27.58
N LEU A 413 3.76 9.81 26.47
CA LEU A 413 2.62 8.90 26.36
C LEU A 413 2.95 7.83 25.31
N PHE A 414 2.74 6.57 25.66
CA PHE A 414 2.79 5.44 24.76
C PHE A 414 1.38 4.90 24.59
N MET A 415 0.92 4.80 23.35
CA MET A 415 -0.42 4.34 23.02
C MET A 415 -0.41 3.42 21.81
N ASP A 416 -1.30 2.44 21.83
CA ASP A 416 -1.57 1.53 20.72
C ASP A 416 -3.02 1.74 20.33
N VAL A 417 -3.27 2.15 19.09
CA VAL A 417 -4.61 2.59 18.66
C VAL A 417 -5.06 1.90 17.39
N SER A 418 -6.37 1.71 17.28
CA SER A 418 -7.06 1.40 16.04
C SER A 418 -7.57 2.69 15.42
N MET A 419 -7.33 2.88 14.13
CA MET A 419 -7.89 3.97 13.34
C MET A 419 -8.93 3.39 12.38
N ASN A 420 -10.08 4.06 12.24
CA ASN A 420 -11.13 3.68 11.30
C ASN A 420 -12.00 4.90 10.93
N THR A 421 -12.79 4.77 9.87
CA THR A 421 -13.68 5.84 9.41
C THR A 421 -15.14 5.38 9.37
N GLU A 422 -16.07 6.32 9.39
CA GLU A 422 -17.50 6.05 9.35
C GLU A 422 -17.96 5.55 7.99
N GLU A 423 -17.47 6.16 6.91
CA GLU A 423 -17.85 5.78 5.55
C GLU A 423 -17.09 4.53 5.06
N ALA A 424 -17.79 3.66 4.33
CA ALA A 424 -17.31 2.32 4.00
C ALA A 424 -16.03 2.29 3.14
N GLN A 425 -16.00 3.04 2.03
CA GLN A 425 -14.86 3.06 1.12
C GLN A 425 -13.58 3.60 1.79
N PRO A 426 -13.62 4.73 2.52
CA PRO A 426 -12.44 5.19 3.27
C PRO A 426 -12.08 4.26 4.42
N ASN A 427 -13.05 3.58 5.03
CA ASN A 427 -12.77 2.66 6.14
C ASN A 427 -11.95 1.47 5.65
N ALA A 428 -12.32 0.92 4.50
CA ALA A 428 -11.55 -0.13 3.85
C ALA A 428 -10.11 0.30 3.48
N SER A 429 -9.92 1.59 3.20
CA SER A 429 -8.65 2.17 2.74
C SER A 429 -7.70 2.57 3.88
N LEU A 430 -8.24 3.03 5.01
CA LEU A 430 -7.49 3.63 6.12
C LEU A 430 -7.51 2.82 7.40
N SER A 431 -8.44 1.86 7.56
CA SER A 431 -8.56 1.17 8.84
C SER A 431 -7.34 0.34 9.14
N GLN A 432 -6.70 0.55 10.30
CA GLN A 432 -5.48 -0.14 10.71
C GLN A 432 -5.13 0.09 12.18
N ASP A 433 -4.28 -0.79 12.72
CA ASP A 433 -3.65 -0.57 14.01
C ASP A 433 -2.38 0.27 13.86
N LEU A 434 -2.24 1.31 14.66
CA LEU A 434 -1.03 2.11 14.82
C LEU A 434 -0.42 1.78 16.18
N MET A 435 0.57 0.89 16.17
CA MET A 435 1.26 0.42 17.37
C MET A 435 2.41 1.34 17.76
N GLY A 436 2.62 1.52 19.06
CA GLY A 436 3.76 2.26 19.61
C GLY A 436 3.75 3.77 19.31
N VAL A 437 2.57 4.36 19.13
CA VAL A 437 2.43 5.81 18.95
C VAL A 437 2.95 6.50 20.21
N GLU A 438 3.93 7.36 20.02
CA GLU A 438 4.65 8.02 21.11
C GLU A 438 4.44 9.54 21.03
N LEU A 439 3.80 10.10 22.06
CA LEU A 439 3.65 11.55 22.22
C LEU A 439 4.66 12.08 23.23
N ARG A 440 5.42 13.10 22.86
CA ARG A 440 6.37 13.80 23.72
C ARG A 440 5.96 15.26 23.86
N GLY A 441 5.98 15.78 25.09
CA GLY A 441 5.45 17.12 25.32
C GLY A 441 5.84 17.76 26.64
N ILE A 442 5.17 18.86 26.93
CA ILE A 442 5.27 19.60 28.18
C ILE A 442 3.92 19.65 28.90
N ALA A 443 3.97 19.61 30.23
CA ALA A 443 2.81 19.71 31.11
C ALA A 443 2.99 20.83 32.13
N LEU A 444 2.01 21.73 32.22
CA LEU A 444 2.01 22.90 33.09
C LEU A 444 0.65 23.09 33.74
N VAL A 445 0.62 23.37 35.04
CA VAL A 445 -0.60 23.78 35.73
C VAL A 445 -0.63 25.31 35.82
N GLN A 446 -1.63 25.93 35.20
CA GLN A 446 -1.86 27.37 35.25
C GLN A 446 -3.30 27.67 35.63
N ASN A 447 -3.50 28.53 36.63
CA ASN A 447 -4.84 28.93 37.09
C ASN A 447 -5.79 27.75 37.45
N GLY A 448 -5.25 26.61 37.90
CA GLY A 448 -6.04 25.42 38.23
C GLY A 448 -6.40 24.53 37.05
N VAL A 449 -5.86 24.80 35.85
CA VAL A 449 -5.97 23.94 34.67
C VAL A 449 -4.61 23.32 34.38
N LEU A 450 -4.56 22.00 34.24
CA LEU A 450 -3.43 21.28 33.68
C LEU A 450 -3.51 21.37 32.16
N THR A 451 -2.49 21.95 31.54
CA THR A 451 -2.33 22.02 30.09
C THR A 451 -1.20 21.08 29.68
N ILE A 452 -1.46 20.25 28.68
CA ILE A 452 -0.49 19.37 28.05
C ILE A 452 -0.37 19.77 26.58
N ASP A 453 0.83 20.16 26.16
CA ASP A 453 1.18 20.38 24.76
C ASP A 453 2.17 19.28 24.35
N ALA A 454 1.83 18.46 23.37
CA ALA A 454 2.66 17.34 22.93
C ALA A 454 2.70 17.22 21.40
N ILE A 455 3.81 16.69 20.90
CA ILE A 455 4.00 16.34 19.49
C ILE A 455 4.14 14.82 19.39
N GLY A 456 3.47 14.25 18.40
CA GLY A 456 3.70 12.89 17.94
C GLY A 456 3.71 12.85 16.42
N MET A 457 4.15 11.72 15.88
CA MET A 457 4.11 11.45 14.45
C MET A 457 3.51 10.08 14.21
N VAL A 458 2.63 10.00 13.22
CA VAL A 458 2.02 8.75 12.77
C VAL A 458 2.20 8.61 11.26
N GLU A 459 2.35 7.38 10.80
CA GLU A 459 2.60 7.08 9.38
C GLU A 459 1.67 5.94 8.93
N PRO A 460 0.36 6.23 8.74
CA PRO A 460 -0.61 5.20 8.38
C PRO A 460 -0.40 4.70 6.96
N ASN A 461 -0.67 3.41 6.75
CA ASN A 461 -0.69 2.79 5.43
C ASN A 461 -2.02 3.10 4.71
N LEU A 462 -1.95 3.70 3.53
CA LEU A 462 -3.08 4.02 2.68
C LEU A 462 -3.18 2.98 1.56
N LEU A 463 -4.34 2.32 1.45
CA LEU A 463 -4.64 1.29 0.44
C LEU A 463 -3.67 0.10 0.39
N GLY A 464 -2.81 -0.06 1.41
CA GLY A 464 -1.77 -1.10 1.40
C GLY A 464 -0.61 -0.80 0.44
N GLN A 465 -0.55 0.40 -0.13
CA GLN A 465 0.36 0.77 -1.22
C GLN A 465 1.33 1.89 -0.85
N GLU A 466 0.97 2.77 0.08
CA GLU A 466 1.78 3.92 0.47
C GLU A 466 1.69 4.17 1.98
N PHE A 467 2.79 4.56 2.62
CA PHE A 467 2.77 5.10 3.98
C PHE A 467 2.72 6.62 3.96
N THR A 468 1.61 7.17 4.44
CA THR A 468 1.45 8.62 4.60
C THR A 468 2.23 9.10 5.81
N ASP A 469 2.37 10.41 5.98
CA ASP A 469 2.92 10.98 7.20
C ASP A 469 2.01 12.08 7.76
N SER A 470 1.96 12.14 9.10
CA SER A 470 1.23 13.16 9.83
C SER A 470 1.90 13.46 11.17
N THR A 471 2.31 14.71 11.35
CA THR A 471 2.70 15.23 12.66
C THR A 471 1.46 15.78 13.36
N ILE A 472 1.22 15.32 14.58
CA ILE A 472 0.05 15.70 15.39
C ILE A 472 0.53 16.53 16.56
N ALA A 473 -0.03 17.74 16.71
CA ALA A 473 0.23 18.63 17.84
C ALA A 473 -0.94 18.61 18.83
N PHE A 474 -0.87 17.74 19.84
CA PHE A 474 -1.89 17.61 20.86
C PHE A 474 -1.89 18.80 21.83
N HIS A 475 -3.08 19.32 22.12
CA HIS A 475 -3.33 20.28 23.18
C HIS A 475 -4.49 19.79 24.05
N LEU A 476 -4.17 19.27 25.23
CA LEU A 476 -5.14 18.75 26.18
C LEU A 476 -5.26 19.68 27.39
N GLN A 477 -6.49 19.84 27.89
CA GLN A 477 -6.76 20.60 29.11
C GLN A 477 -7.57 19.77 30.11
N ALA A 478 -7.18 19.84 31.38
CA ALA A 478 -7.90 19.21 32.47
C ALA A 478 -8.07 20.17 33.65
N ALA A 479 -9.30 20.33 34.13
CA ALA A 479 -9.57 21.05 35.35
C ALA A 479 -9.06 20.25 36.56
N THR A 480 -8.36 20.91 37.47
CA THR A 480 -7.71 20.26 38.63
C THR A 480 -8.38 20.62 39.96
N ASP A 481 -9.53 21.31 39.91
CA ASP A 481 -10.33 21.59 41.09
C ASP A 481 -11.02 20.32 41.61
N VAL A 482 -11.37 20.33 42.91
CA VAL A 482 -11.85 19.15 43.62
C VAL A 482 -13.15 18.60 43.03
N ASP A 483 -14.05 19.46 42.54
CA ASP A 483 -15.35 19.02 42.03
C ASP A 483 -15.16 18.29 40.69
N SER A 484 -14.41 18.89 39.76
CA SER A 484 -14.09 18.27 38.46
C SER A 484 -13.40 16.91 38.61
N VAL A 485 -12.47 16.80 39.56
CA VAL A 485 -11.74 15.56 39.84
C VAL A 485 -12.65 14.46 40.42
N LEU A 486 -13.62 14.82 41.26
CA LEU A 486 -14.55 13.85 41.85
C LEU A 486 -15.58 13.36 40.84
N ASP A 487 -16.00 14.22 39.91
CA ASP A 487 -17.02 13.91 38.92
C ASP A 487 -16.46 13.08 37.75
N ALA A 488 -15.18 13.22 37.40
CA ALA A 488 -14.54 12.58 36.24
C ALA A 488 -14.77 11.05 36.16
N ASP A 489 -14.75 10.34 37.29
CA ASP A 489 -14.97 8.88 37.34
C ASP A 489 -16.39 8.48 36.89
N THR A 490 -17.36 9.38 37.07
CA THR A 490 -18.77 9.15 36.69
C THR A 490 -19.12 9.64 35.30
N LEU A 491 -18.25 10.46 34.71
CA LEU A 491 -18.41 11.01 33.36
C LEU A 491 -17.84 10.09 32.27
N ARG A 492 -17.00 9.12 32.64
CA ARG A 492 -16.53 8.09 31.70
C ARG A 492 -17.71 7.23 31.26
N GLU A 493 -18.06 7.32 29.98
CA GLU A 493 -19.02 6.41 29.35
C GLU A 493 -18.33 5.08 29.01
N LEU A 494 -19.00 3.97 29.34
CA LEU A 494 -18.55 2.64 28.95
C LEU A 494 -19.27 2.22 27.66
N ASP A 495 -18.53 1.54 26.80
CA ASP A 495 -19.05 1.02 25.55
C ASP A 495 -20.03 -0.14 25.79
N ASN A 496 -21.22 -0.02 25.21
CA ASN A 496 -22.29 -1.00 25.29
C ASN A 496 -22.93 -1.26 23.92
N THR A 497 -22.27 -0.83 22.85
CA THR A 497 -22.74 -0.99 21.48
C THR A 497 -22.02 -2.16 20.83
N PRO A 498 -22.73 -3.08 20.15
CA PRO A 498 -22.08 -4.15 19.42
C PRO A 498 -21.51 -3.65 18.08
N PRO A 499 -20.40 -4.24 17.58
CA PRO A 499 -19.84 -3.89 16.29
C PRO A 499 -20.81 -4.14 15.15
N GLN A 500 -20.80 -3.23 14.18
CA GLN A 500 -21.59 -3.30 12.97
C GLN A 500 -20.68 -3.53 11.76
N LEU A 501 -21.09 -4.44 10.88
CA LEU A 501 -20.43 -4.62 9.60
C LEU A 501 -20.75 -3.44 8.69
N VAL A 502 -19.72 -2.68 8.31
CA VAL A 502 -19.80 -1.51 7.43
C VAL A 502 -19.80 -1.96 5.97
N SER A 503 -18.87 -2.82 5.60
CA SER A 503 -18.76 -3.41 4.26
C SER A 503 -17.96 -4.72 4.31
N TRP A 504 -17.93 -5.45 3.20
CA TRP A 504 -17.11 -6.66 3.09
C TRP A 504 -16.75 -7.00 1.64
N MET A 505 -15.64 -7.70 1.48
CA MET A 505 -15.15 -8.24 0.21
C MET A 505 -15.40 -9.76 0.16
N PRO A 506 -15.96 -10.33 -0.92
CA PRO A 506 -16.30 -9.69 -2.20
C PRO A 506 -17.64 -8.93 -2.21
N GLY A 507 -18.39 -8.95 -1.11
CA GLY A 507 -19.66 -8.24 -1.00
C GLY A 507 -20.88 -9.06 -1.46
N PRO A 508 -22.09 -8.53 -1.24
CA PRO A 508 -23.33 -9.21 -1.64
C PRO A 508 -23.49 -9.25 -3.17
N GLU A 509 -24.40 -10.09 -3.66
CA GLU A 509 -24.70 -10.27 -5.10
C GLU A 509 -25.12 -8.96 -5.78
N ASN A 510 -25.73 -8.04 -5.03
CA ASN A 510 -26.17 -6.73 -5.51
C ASN A 510 -25.19 -5.58 -5.17
N ALA A 511 -23.93 -5.89 -4.88
CA ALA A 511 -22.91 -4.86 -4.70
C ALA A 511 -22.72 -4.02 -5.97
N THR A 512 -22.11 -2.85 -5.85
CA THR A 512 -21.80 -1.97 -6.98
C THR A 512 -20.33 -2.13 -7.38
N PRO A 513 -20.00 -2.53 -8.61
CA PRO A 513 -20.88 -3.10 -9.64
C PRO A 513 -21.32 -4.53 -9.28
N SER A 514 -22.41 -5.02 -9.88
CA SER A 514 -22.97 -6.35 -9.56
C SER A 514 -22.02 -7.51 -9.90
N THR A 515 -20.94 -7.24 -10.63
CA THR A 515 -19.86 -8.17 -10.97
C THR A 515 -18.80 -8.30 -9.88
N ARG A 516 -18.98 -7.71 -8.68
CA ARG A 516 -17.95 -7.76 -7.62
C ARG A 516 -17.46 -9.15 -7.25
N GLN A 517 -18.34 -10.16 -7.26
CA GLN A 517 -17.97 -11.54 -6.94
C GLN A 517 -17.16 -12.21 -8.07
N SER A 518 -17.41 -11.89 -9.34
CA SER A 518 -16.62 -12.41 -10.47
C SER A 518 -15.23 -11.75 -10.60
N MET A 519 -15.02 -10.65 -9.88
CA MET A 519 -13.71 -9.99 -9.73
C MET A 519 -12.84 -10.60 -8.61
N GLN A 520 -13.34 -11.60 -7.86
CA GLN A 520 -12.56 -12.32 -6.86
C GLN A 520 -11.68 -13.39 -7.54
N ARG A 521 -10.48 -13.63 -7.00
CA ARG A 521 -9.61 -14.73 -7.43
C ARG A 521 -9.23 -15.67 -6.27
N PRO A 522 -8.78 -16.91 -6.57
CA PRO A 522 -8.34 -17.88 -5.56
C PRO A 522 -7.38 -17.34 -4.50
N GLY A 523 -6.47 -16.43 -4.89
CA GLY A 523 -5.52 -15.81 -3.96
C GLY A 523 -6.04 -14.59 -3.18
N ASP A 524 -7.27 -14.14 -3.45
CA ASP A 524 -7.86 -12.98 -2.79
C ASP A 524 -8.55 -13.39 -1.48
N PRO A 525 -8.48 -12.57 -0.42
CA PRO A 525 -9.15 -12.84 0.84
C PRO A 525 -10.62 -12.47 0.85
N VAL A 526 -11.31 -12.99 1.86
CA VAL A 526 -12.56 -12.43 2.36
C VAL A 526 -12.21 -11.42 3.44
N ILE A 527 -12.70 -10.18 3.32
CA ILE A 527 -12.41 -9.12 4.29
C ILE A 527 -13.72 -8.59 4.85
N LEU A 528 -13.84 -8.51 6.17
CA LEU A 528 -14.96 -7.91 6.88
C LEU A 528 -14.50 -6.59 7.50
N PHE A 529 -15.17 -5.48 7.20
CA PHE A 529 -14.88 -4.15 7.76
C PHE A 529 -15.95 -3.77 8.78
N PHE A 530 -15.54 -3.51 10.01
CA PHE A 530 -16.42 -3.10 11.11
C PHE A 530 -16.28 -1.59 11.40
N ASP A 531 -17.19 -1.04 12.18
CA ASP A 531 -17.19 0.38 12.59
C ASP A 531 -16.40 0.66 13.87
N GLU A 532 -15.86 -0.39 14.50
CA GLU A 532 -15.06 -0.36 15.73
C GLU A 532 -14.15 -1.59 15.87
N PRO A 533 -13.08 -1.54 16.70
CA PRO A 533 -12.12 -2.62 16.82
C PRO A 533 -12.68 -3.86 17.52
N LEU A 534 -12.23 -5.03 17.06
CA LEU A 534 -12.65 -6.33 17.56
C LEU A 534 -11.69 -6.88 18.61
N ASP A 535 -12.17 -7.71 19.53
CA ASP A 535 -11.30 -8.53 20.36
C ASP A 535 -10.73 -9.71 19.56
N ALA A 536 -9.40 -9.71 19.37
CA ALA A 536 -8.70 -10.72 18.60
C ALA A 536 -8.86 -12.15 19.16
N GLU A 537 -9.00 -12.31 20.49
CA GLU A 537 -9.16 -13.64 21.10
C GLU A 537 -10.55 -14.25 20.80
N SER A 538 -11.56 -13.41 20.55
CA SER A 538 -12.90 -13.87 20.18
C SER A 538 -12.97 -14.50 18.78
N ILE A 539 -12.08 -14.13 17.85
CA ILE A 539 -12.14 -14.54 16.42
C ILE A 539 -12.12 -16.06 16.25
N SER A 540 -11.20 -16.75 16.93
CA SER A 540 -10.97 -18.19 16.77
C SER A 540 -12.19 -19.05 17.10
N SER A 541 -13.07 -18.54 17.96
CA SER A 541 -14.34 -19.18 18.32
C SER A 541 -15.57 -18.52 17.69
N GLY A 542 -15.41 -17.26 17.27
CA GLY A 542 -16.46 -16.37 16.80
C GLY A 542 -16.74 -16.42 15.31
N VAL A 543 -15.83 -16.95 14.50
CA VAL A 543 -15.94 -16.97 13.03
C VAL A 543 -15.79 -18.38 12.48
N THR A 544 -16.66 -18.76 11.56
CA THR A 544 -16.58 -20.03 10.81
C THR A 544 -16.70 -19.76 9.32
N LEU A 545 -15.72 -20.21 8.55
CA LEU A 545 -15.78 -20.24 7.09
C LEU A 545 -16.22 -21.63 6.63
N LYS A 546 -17.20 -21.70 5.72
CA LYS A 546 -17.69 -22.95 5.12
C LYS A 546 -17.53 -22.94 3.61
N ALA A 547 -17.09 -24.07 3.06
CA ALA A 547 -17.12 -24.38 1.63
C ALA A 547 -18.19 -25.45 1.37
N ASN A 548 -19.16 -25.18 0.49
CA ASN A 548 -20.30 -26.05 0.19
C ASN A 548 -21.02 -26.58 1.46
N GLY A 549 -21.17 -25.71 2.46
CA GLY A 549 -21.79 -26.01 3.75
C GLY A 549 -20.91 -26.78 4.75
N THR A 550 -19.67 -27.11 4.39
CA THR A 550 -18.71 -27.80 5.26
C THR A 550 -17.68 -26.81 5.81
N PRO A 551 -17.43 -26.76 7.14
CA PRO A 551 -16.38 -25.91 7.70
C PRO A 551 -15.01 -26.22 7.10
N VAL A 552 -14.26 -25.17 6.74
CA VAL A 552 -12.87 -25.25 6.26
C VAL A 552 -11.97 -24.49 7.21
N ALA A 553 -10.71 -24.91 7.31
CA ALA A 553 -9.69 -24.17 8.05
C ALA A 553 -9.35 -22.88 7.31
N PHE A 554 -9.05 -21.83 8.07
CA PHE A 554 -8.69 -20.54 7.53
C PHE A 554 -7.68 -19.83 8.44
N ASP A 555 -6.83 -19.07 7.78
CA ASP A 555 -5.97 -18.09 8.38
C ASP A 555 -6.72 -16.77 8.54
N HIS A 556 -6.39 -16.02 9.60
CA HIS A 556 -6.97 -14.71 9.81
C HIS A 556 -5.92 -13.70 10.25
N ASN A 557 -6.20 -12.43 9.97
CA ASN A 557 -5.45 -11.29 10.48
C ASN A 557 -6.45 -10.18 10.83
N LEU A 558 -6.29 -9.59 12.02
CA LEU A 558 -7.03 -8.41 12.42
C LEU A 558 -6.07 -7.22 12.36
N ASP A 559 -6.48 -6.17 11.68
CA ASP A 559 -5.72 -4.92 11.61
C ASP A 559 -6.70 -3.76 11.53
N GLY A 560 -6.75 -2.94 12.57
CA GLY A 560 -7.78 -1.93 12.75
C GLY A 560 -9.14 -2.58 13.02
N THR A 561 -10.10 -2.25 12.17
CA THR A 561 -11.47 -2.80 12.17
C THR A 561 -11.69 -3.79 11.02
N ALA A 562 -10.61 -4.13 10.29
CA ALA A 562 -10.65 -5.05 9.16
C ALA A 562 -10.21 -6.45 9.59
N LEU A 563 -11.12 -7.42 9.50
CA LEU A 563 -10.85 -8.83 9.70
C LEU A 563 -10.67 -9.52 8.35
N VAL A 564 -9.44 -9.94 8.06
CA VAL A 564 -9.06 -10.65 6.84
C VAL A 564 -9.12 -12.15 7.10
N LEU A 565 -9.76 -12.91 6.21
CA LEU A 565 -9.92 -14.36 6.28
C LEU A 565 -9.43 -15.00 4.98
N ASN A 566 -8.53 -15.96 5.08
CA ASN A 566 -8.02 -16.75 3.96
C ASN A 566 -8.18 -18.24 4.22
N PRO A 567 -9.00 -18.99 3.46
CA PRO A 567 -9.04 -20.44 3.60
C PRO A 567 -7.66 -21.05 3.30
N GLU A 568 -7.31 -22.10 4.03
CA GLU A 568 -6.09 -22.87 3.74
C GLU A 568 -6.15 -23.41 2.30
N GLY A 569 -5.14 -23.09 1.48
CA GLY A 569 -5.11 -23.44 0.05
C GLY A 569 -5.74 -22.40 -0.89
N GLY A 570 -6.41 -21.37 -0.37
CA GLY A 570 -7.07 -20.32 -1.17
C GLY A 570 -8.53 -20.61 -1.48
N LEU A 571 -9.21 -19.65 -2.10
CA LEU A 571 -10.59 -19.80 -2.58
C LEU A 571 -10.59 -20.68 -3.84
N GLU A 572 -11.65 -21.44 -4.04
CA GLU A 572 -11.81 -22.31 -5.22
C GLU A 572 -12.95 -21.81 -6.12
N HIS A 573 -12.74 -21.93 -7.43
CA HIS A 573 -13.76 -21.66 -8.44
C HIS A 573 -14.92 -22.67 -8.35
N GLY A 574 -16.15 -22.22 -8.58
CA GLY A 574 -17.36 -23.06 -8.54
C GLY A 574 -17.78 -23.54 -7.14
N VAL A 575 -17.09 -23.10 -6.08
CA VAL A 575 -17.40 -23.45 -4.69
C VAL A 575 -18.20 -22.34 -4.01
N THR A 576 -19.31 -22.70 -3.37
CA THR A 576 -20.09 -21.74 -2.58
C THR A 576 -19.51 -21.60 -1.18
N TYR A 577 -19.07 -20.39 -0.85
CA TYR A 577 -18.55 -20.05 0.46
C TYR A 577 -19.60 -19.35 1.33
N SER A 578 -19.51 -19.58 2.64
CA SER A 578 -20.35 -18.94 3.65
C SER A 578 -19.51 -18.54 4.87
N VAL A 579 -19.55 -17.26 5.25
CA VAL A 579 -18.97 -16.76 6.50
C VAL A 579 -20.07 -16.66 7.54
N GLU A 580 -19.92 -17.39 8.64
CA GLU A 580 -20.80 -17.34 9.80
C GLU A 580 -20.08 -16.69 10.98
N VAL A 581 -20.65 -15.59 11.50
CA VAL A 581 -20.10 -14.87 12.66
C VAL A 581 -21.01 -15.10 13.86
N ASN A 582 -20.54 -15.90 14.82
CA ASN A 582 -21.25 -16.28 16.04
C ASN A 582 -20.28 -16.26 17.25
N GLY A 583 -20.27 -15.16 18.01
CA GLY A 583 -19.44 -15.04 19.22
C GLY A 583 -18.19 -14.15 19.06
N LEU A 584 -18.04 -13.50 17.91
CA LEU A 584 -17.11 -12.38 17.74
C LEU A 584 -17.58 -11.19 18.61
N THR A 585 -16.66 -10.52 19.30
CA THR A 585 -16.97 -9.36 20.16
C THR A 585 -16.04 -8.19 19.87
N ASP A 586 -16.42 -6.99 20.32
CA ASP A 586 -15.50 -5.86 20.48
C ASP A 586 -14.56 -6.02 21.68
N LEU A 587 -13.80 -4.96 21.97
CA LEU A 587 -12.91 -4.85 23.12
C LEU A 587 -13.64 -4.82 24.48
N ALA A 588 -14.91 -4.42 24.53
CA ALA A 588 -15.74 -4.35 25.74
C ALA A 588 -16.55 -5.65 25.99
N GLY A 589 -16.55 -6.58 25.03
CA GLY A 589 -17.27 -7.85 25.08
C GLY A 589 -18.68 -7.81 24.47
N ASN A 590 -19.08 -6.74 23.76
CA ASN A 590 -20.37 -6.71 23.08
C ASN A 590 -20.35 -7.62 21.84
N PRO A 591 -21.34 -8.52 21.66
CA PRO A 591 -21.31 -9.52 20.60
C PRO A 591 -21.82 -8.99 19.26
N VAL A 592 -21.11 -9.34 18.19
CA VAL A 592 -21.52 -9.08 16.80
C VAL A 592 -22.76 -9.91 16.45
N ALA A 593 -23.72 -9.26 15.80
CA ALA A 593 -24.90 -9.91 15.24
C ALA A 593 -24.93 -9.75 13.72
N LEU A 594 -24.60 -10.82 12.99
CA LEU A 594 -24.48 -10.80 11.53
C LEU A 594 -25.15 -12.02 10.88
N ALA A 595 -25.86 -11.79 9.77
CA ALA A 595 -26.40 -12.87 8.96
C ALA A 595 -25.28 -13.54 8.14
N PRO A 596 -25.39 -14.84 7.78
CA PRO A 596 -24.36 -15.49 6.98
C PRO A 596 -24.10 -14.77 5.66
N LEU A 597 -22.84 -14.50 5.37
CA LEU A 597 -22.40 -13.85 4.14
C LEU A 597 -22.03 -14.93 3.13
N ASN A 598 -22.66 -14.93 1.96
CA ASN A 598 -22.47 -15.97 0.95
C ASN A 598 -21.94 -15.38 -0.35
N PHE A 599 -21.02 -16.10 -0.99
CA PHE A 599 -20.48 -15.74 -2.30
C PHE A 599 -20.00 -17.00 -3.03
N THR A 600 -19.78 -16.89 -4.34
CA THR A 600 -19.26 -17.98 -5.17
C THR A 600 -18.42 -17.37 -6.29
N LEU A 601 -17.26 -17.97 -6.55
CA LEU A 601 -16.44 -17.63 -7.72
C LEU A 601 -16.99 -18.40 -8.92
N GLU A 602 -16.91 -17.81 -10.12
CA GLU A 602 -17.29 -18.47 -11.38
C GLU A 602 -16.57 -19.81 -11.53
N ALA A 603 -17.24 -20.84 -12.06
CA ALA A 603 -16.63 -22.16 -12.24
C ALA A 603 -15.62 -22.16 -13.40
N LEU A 604 -14.58 -23.00 -13.32
CA LEU A 604 -13.63 -23.21 -14.42
C LEU A 604 -13.98 -24.40 -15.30
N ASP A 605 -14.88 -25.26 -14.83
CA ASP A 605 -15.39 -26.43 -15.54
C ASP A 605 -16.83 -26.73 -15.13
N ASP A 606 -17.52 -27.53 -15.95
CA ASP A 606 -18.82 -28.10 -15.62
C ASP A 606 -18.96 -29.53 -16.19
N SER A 607 -20.02 -30.24 -15.81
CA SER A 607 -20.23 -31.62 -16.26
C SER A 607 -20.72 -31.76 -17.70
N GLU A 608 -21.10 -30.66 -18.33
CA GLU A 608 -21.73 -30.62 -19.66
C GLU A 608 -20.74 -30.21 -20.76
N THR A 609 -19.63 -29.55 -20.37
CA THR A 609 -18.62 -28.95 -21.25
C THR A 609 -17.28 -29.67 -21.08
N THR A 610 -16.60 -29.97 -22.19
CA THR A 610 -15.24 -30.51 -22.14
C THR A 610 -14.26 -29.34 -22.21
N VAL A 611 -13.71 -28.96 -21.06
CA VAL A 611 -12.75 -27.87 -20.93
C VAL A 611 -11.34 -28.38 -21.20
N GLU A 612 -10.60 -27.69 -22.06
CA GLU A 612 -9.16 -27.90 -22.27
C GLU A 612 -8.36 -26.86 -21.49
N PHE A 613 -7.41 -27.31 -20.68
CA PHE A 613 -6.51 -26.42 -19.94
C PHE A 613 -5.22 -26.19 -20.74
N VAL A 614 -4.70 -24.97 -20.65
CA VAL A 614 -3.42 -24.56 -21.26
C VAL A 614 -2.42 -24.15 -20.19
N SER A 615 -1.16 -23.98 -20.60
CA SER A 615 -0.10 -23.47 -19.74
C SER A 615 -0.39 -22.06 -19.19
N PRO A 616 -0.12 -21.79 -17.91
CA PRO A 616 -0.27 -20.45 -17.35
C PRO A 616 0.74 -19.49 -17.97
N ILE A 617 0.43 -18.20 -17.99
CA ILE A 617 1.33 -17.13 -18.45
C ILE A 617 1.60 -16.14 -17.32
N ALA A 618 2.74 -15.46 -17.37
CA ALA A 618 2.98 -14.29 -16.54
C ALA A 618 2.20 -13.10 -17.14
N LEU A 619 1.16 -12.64 -16.45
CA LEU A 619 0.37 -11.48 -16.87
C LEU A 619 1.17 -10.17 -16.74
N THR A 620 1.97 -10.07 -15.68
CA THR A 620 2.86 -8.93 -15.44
C THR A 620 4.12 -9.39 -14.70
N THR A 621 5.21 -8.70 -15.00
CA THR A 621 6.50 -8.84 -14.33
C THR A 621 6.96 -7.47 -13.85
N TYR A 622 7.36 -7.36 -12.59
CA TYR A 622 7.91 -6.14 -12.02
C TYR A 622 9.23 -6.47 -11.32
N PRO A 623 10.37 -5.99 -11.83
CA PRO A 623 10.57 -5.20 -13.06
C PRO A 623 10.55 -6.09 -14.32
N GLY A 624 10.48 -5.50 -15.50
CA GLY A 624 10.69 -6.17 -16.80
C GLY A 624 9.44 -6.43 -17.63
N TYR A 625 9.59 -7.20 -18.70
CA TYR A 625 8.56 -7.51 -19.69
C TYR A 625 8.34 -9.04 -19.76
N PRO A 626 7.09 -9.56 -19.78
CA PRO A 626 6.82 -10.96 -19.47
C PRO A 626 7.03 -11.93 -20.66
N CYS A 627 8.21 -11.91 -21.30
CA CYS A 627 8.54 -12.82 -22.40
C CYS A 627 9.97 -13.38 -22.28
N ALA A 628 10.20 -14.57 -22.81
CA ALA A 628 11.55 -15.04 -23.11
C ALA A 628 12.13 -14.21 -24.27
N THR A 629 13.40 -13.84 -24.17
CA THR A 629 14.04 -12.91 -25.12
C THR A 629 15.21 -13.53 -25.88
N THR A 630 15.55 -12.90 -27.02
CA THR A 630 16.83 -13.08 -27.71
C THR A 630 18.00 -12.65 -26.80
N PRO A 631 19.27 -13.01 -27.13
CA PRO A 631 20.40 -12.73 -26.24
C PRO A 631 20.51 -11.26 -25.81
N VAL A 632 20.55 -11.05 -24.49
CA VAL A 632 20.66 -9.74 -23.83
C VAL A 632 22.07 -9.15 -24.01
N ASP A 633 22.16 -7.83 -24.22
CA ASP A 633 23.42 -7.09 -24.32
C ASP A 633 23.51 -6.03 -23.21
N LEU A 634 24.25 -6.35 -22.15
CA LEU A 634 24.48 -5.47 -21.00
C LEU A 634 25.74 -4.61 -21.13
N ASP A 635 26.63 -4.91 -22.09
CA ASP A 635 27.97 -4.34 -22.17
C ASP A 635 28.11 -3.29 -23.29
N SER A 636 27.10 -3.14 -24.13
CA SER A 636 27.05 -2.09 -25.15
C SER A 636 26.88 -0.70 -24.55
N ALA A 637 27.10 0.32 -25.39
CA ALA A 637 26.83 1.72 -25.03
C ALA A 637 25.33 2.03 -24.82
N SER A 638 24.45 1.12 -25.26
CA SER A 638 23.00 1.22 -25.09
C SER A 638 22.46 -0.15 -24.65
N PRO A 639 22.67 -0.52 -23.36
CA PRO A 639 22.26 -1.81 -22.83
C PRO A 639 20.78 -2.06 -23.09
N ASN A 640 20.45 -3.29 -23.51
CA ASN A 640 19.08 -3.67 -23.83
C ASN A 640 18.80 -5.13 -23.48
N HIS A 641 17.52 -5.42 -23.27
CA HIS A 641 17.00 -6.72 -22.85
C HIS A 641 16.70 -7.66 -24.02
N GLY A 642 17.22 -7.36 -25.23
CA GLY A 642 16.90 -8.13 -26.43
C GLY A 642 15.49 -7.87 -26.95
N GLN A 643 14.92 -8.84 -27.64
CA GLN A 643 13.57 -8.83 -28.22
C GLN A 643 12.86 -10.11 -27.79
N CYS A 644 11.53 -10.07 -27.59
CA CYS A 644 10.79 -11.31 -27.35
C CYS A 644 11.03 -12.33 -28.47
N LEU A 645 11.17 -13.61 -28.13
CA LEU A 645 11.26 -14.69 -29.11
C LEU A 645 9.96 -14.76 -29.91
N ASP A 646 10.05 -14.81 -31.24
CA ASP A 646 8.91 -14.91 -32.15
C ASP A 646 9.11 -15.97 -33.24
N ALA A 647 8.02 -16.37 -33.90
CA ALA A 647 8.03 -17.31 -35.02
C ALA A 647 8.26 -16.66 -36.39
N ALA A 648 8.76 -15.42 -36.47
CA ALA A 648 8.83 -14.63 -37.71
C ALA A 648 10.27 -14.49 -38.27
N PRO A 649 10.88 -15.56 -38.85
CA PRO A 649 12.29 -15.54 -39.25
C PRO A 649 12.65 -14.52 -40.35
N ASP A 650 11.65 -14.03 -41.11
CA ASP A 650 11.78 -12.98 -42.14
C ASP A 650 10.80 -11.79 -41.90
N GLY A 651 10.19 -11.71 -40.71
CA GLY A 651 9.20 -10.68 -40.36
C GLY A 651 9.81 -9.33 -39.94
N PRO A 652 8.99 -8.29 -39.72
CA PRO A 652 9.46 -7.06 -39.09
C PRO A 652 9.95 -7.40 -37.68
N ALA A 653 11.16 -6.97 -37.34
CA ALA A 653 11.73 -7.21 -36.02
C ALA A 653 10.87 -6.52 -34.94
N GLY A 654 10.52 -7.25 -33.88
CA GLY A 654 9.81 -6.68 -32.73
C GLY A 654 10.60 -5.55 -32.03
N GLN A 655 9.97 -4.89 -31.06
CA GLN A 655 10.66 -3.85 -30.29
C GLN A 655 11.86 -4.42 -29.52
N VAL A 656 13.00 -3.72 -29.57
CA VAL A 656 14.13 -3.96 -28.67
C VAL A 656 13.78 -3.41 -27.29
N LEU A 657 13.72 -4.28 -26.29
CA LEU A 657 13.26 -3.96 -24.94
C LEU A 657 14.38 -3.26 -24.15
N PRO A 658 14.06 -2.21 -23.37
CA PRO A 658 15.04 -1.57 -22.49
C PRO A 658 15.35 -2.45 -21.27
N ILE A 659 16.48 -2.19 -20.61
CA ILE A 659 16.73 -2.70 -19.26
C ILE A 659 15.93 -1.83 -18.27
N THR A 660 14.85 -2.37 -17.73
CA THR A 660 14.02 -1.69 -16.73
C THR A 660 14.75 -1.50 -15.41
N THR A 661 14.30 -0.54 -14.61
CA THR A 661 14.86 -0.26 -13.28
C THR A 661 13.97 -0.76 -12.15
N LEU A 662 14.56 -1.03 -10.99
CA LEU A 662 13.86 -1.37 -9.75
C LEU A 662 14.43 -0.54 -8.59
N PRO A 663 13.61 0.29 -7.92
CA PRO A 663 14.02 1.04 -6.72
C PRO A 663 14.50 0.11 -5.61
N GLU A 664 15.54 0.52 -4.88
CA GLU A 664 16.27 -0.27 -3.88
C GLU A 664 15.37 -0.86 -2.78
N ASP A 665 14.22 -0.23 -2.54
CA ASP A 665 13.27 -0.50 -1.48
C ASP A 665 12.05 -1.34 -1.95
N ARG A 666 12.03 -1.84 -3.19
CA ARG A 666 10.87 -2.58 -3.74
C ARG A 666 11.14 -4.05 -4.03
N PRO A 667 10.16 -4.95 -3.83
CA PRO A 667 10.30 -6.37 -4.16
C PRO A 667 10.12 -6.64 -5.66
N ILE A 668 10.66 -7.76 -6.15
CA ILE A 668 10.26 -8.33 -7.45
C ILE A 668 8.84 -8.90 -7.31
N THR A 669 7.95 -8.63 -8.26
CA THR A 669 6.57 -9.16 -8.27
C THR A 669 6.24 -9.80 -9.62
N VAL A 670 5.61 -10.97 -9.59
CA VAL A 670 5.06 -11.64 -10.79
C VAL A 670 3.62 -12.06 -10.52
N VAL A 671 2.73 -11.78 -11.47
CA VAL A 671 1.30 -12.17 -11.44
C VAL A 671 1.04 -13.16 -12.57
N PHE A 672 0.32 -14.24 -12.29
CA PHE A 672 0.05 -15.34 -13.22
C PHE A 672 -1.44 -15.37 -13.64
N SER A 673 -1.73 -15.93 -14.81
CA SER A 673 -3.10 -16.05 -15.34
C SER A 673 -3.96 -17.10 -14.60
N GLN A 674 -3.33 -18.13 -14.05
CA GLN A 674 -4.00 -19.25 -13.39
C GLN A 674 -3.43 -19.47 -11.98
N SER A 675 -4.17 -20.22 -11.16
CA SER A 675 -3.64 -20.71 -9.88
C SER A 675 -2.43 -21.62 -10.08
N MET A 676 -1.39 -21.37 -9.30
CA MET A 676 -0.08 -21.99 -9.40
C MET A 676 0.10 -23.06 -8.34
N ASN A 677 0.76 -24.15 -8.71
CA ASN A 677 1.25 -25.12 -7.73
C ASN A 677 2.41 -24.48 -6.94
N LEU A 678 2.14 -24.04 -5.71
CA LEU A 678 3.12 -23.31 -4.89
C LEU A 678 4.39 -24.11 -4.57
N ASP A 679 4.32 -25.45 -4.58
CA ASP A 679 5.47 -26.34 -4.36
C ASP A 679 6.40 -26.41 -5.59
N SER A 680 5.88 -26.05 -6.77
CA SER A 680 6.68 -25.94 -8.00
C SER A 680 7.55 -24.68 -8.03
N ILE A 681 7.22 -23.66 -7.21
CA ILE A 681 7.96 -22.39 -7.12
C ILE A 681 8.96 -22.46 -5.97
N ARG A 682 10.24 -22.63 -6.29
CA ARG A 682 11.30 -22.86 -5.30
C ARG A 682 12.44 -21.88 -5.52
N LEU A 683 12.70 -21.05 -4.50
CA LEU A 683 13.80 -20.08 -4.51
C LEU A 683 15.15 -20.81 -4.64
N GLY A 684 16.00 -20.33 -5.55
CA GLY A 684 17.32 -20.91 -5.86
C GLY A 684 17.29 -22.09 -6.83
N ASP A 685 16.10 -22.58 -7.21
CA ASP A 685 15.91 -23.71 -8.13
C ASP A 685 15.07 -23.29 -9.35
N THR A 686 13.74 -23.27 -9.23
CA THR A 686 12.83 -22.89 -10.32
C THR A 686 12.52 -21.40 -10.37
N PHE A 687 12.76 -20.67 -9.28
CA PHE A 687 12.80 -19.21 -9.25
C PHE A 687 14.16 -18.76 -8.72
N ARG A 688 14.98 -18.12 -9.56
CA ARG A 688 16.36 -17.73 -9.22
C ARG A 688 16.51 -16.23 -9.32
N VAL A 689 17.24 -15.61 -8.39
CA VAL A 689 17.55 -14.18 -8.42
C VAL A 689 19.06 -14.02 -8.26
N GLU A 690 19.69 -13.27 -9.15
CA GLU A 690 21.14 -13.18 -9.22
C GLU A 690 21.60 -11.75 -9.53
N LYS A 691 22.73 -11.36 -8.94
CA LYS A 691 23.43 -10.09 -9.17
C LYS A 691 24.61 -10.29 -10.11
N ARG A 692 24.81 -9.37 -11.04
CA ARG A 692 25.97 -9.35 -11.93
C ARG A 692 27.21 -8.83 -11.21
N GLY A 693 28.29 -9.61 -11.21
CA GLY A 693 29.61 -9.21 -10.74
C GLY A 693 30.42 -8.42 -11.79
N GLU A 694 31.55 -7.85 -11.37
CA GLU A 694 32.44 -7.06 -12.25
C GLU A 694 33.01 -7.88 -13.43
N ALA A 695 33.17 -9.20 -13.26
CA ALA A 695 33.66 -10.08 -14.32
C ALA A 695 32.54 -10.54 -15.30
N GLY A 696 31.30 -10.08 -15.08
CA GLY A 696 30.13 -10.42 -15.88
C GLY A 696 29.43 -11.71 -15.47
N ASP A 697 29.91 -12.41 -14.44
CA ASP A 697 29.28 -13.57 -13.82
C ASP A 697 28.06 -13.18 -12.97
N PHE A 698 27.17 -14.13 -12.74
CA PHE A 698 25.96 -13.94 -11.93
C PHE A 698 26.07 -14.77 -10.64
N ALA A 699 25.78 -14.14 -9.51
CA ALA A 699 25.79 -14.76 -8.19
C ALA A 699 24.44 -14.59 -7.50
N GLU A 700 24.00 -15.61 -6.78
CA GLU A 700 22.70 -15.64 -6.10
C GLU A 700 22.50 -14.46 -5.14
N VAL A 701 21.30 -13.87 -5.19
CA VAL A 701 20.82 -12.86 -4.24
C VAL A 701 19.97 -13.57 -3.18
N THR A 702 20.41 -13.50 -1.93
CA THR A 702 19.63 -14.03 -0.81
C THR A 702 18.41 -13.17 -0.52
N GLY A 703 17.28 -13.80 -0.19
CA GLY A 703 16.05 -13.11 0.17
C GLY A 703 14.94 -14.07 0.58
N ARG A 704 13.75 -13.52 0.76
CA ARG A 704 12.51 -14.24 1.09
C ARG A 704 11.58 -14.23 -0.12
N LEU A 705 10.91 -15.36 -0.36
CA LEU A 705 9.90 -15.50 -1.41
C LEU A 705 8.52 -15.69 -0.77
N GLU A 706 7.67 -14.66 -0.88
CA GLU A 706 6.27 -14.78 -0.53
C GLU A 706 5.46 -15.30 -1.71
N LYS A 707 4.54 -16.21 -1.44
CA LYS A 707 3.71 -16.86 -2.46
C LYS A 707 2.23 -16.72 -2.13
N ASN A 708 1.46 -16.46 -3.17
CA ASN A 708 0.01 -16.51 -3.20
C ASN A 708 -0.40 -17.32 -4.45
N ASN A 709 -1.65 -17.80 -4.54
CA ASN A 709 -2.09 -18.73 -5.58
C ASN A 709 -1.80 -18.21 -7.00
N GLN A 710 -1.88 -16.91 -7.26
CA GLN A 710 -1.62 -16.32 -8.58
C GLN A 710 -0.52 -15.25 -8.58
N ARG A 711 0.28 -15.15 -7.51
CA ARG A 711 1.29 -14.09 -7.39
C ARG A 711 2.47 -14.52 -6.52
N ILE A 712 3.66 -14.08 -6.89
CA ILE A 712 4.86 -14.18 -6.04
C ILE A 712 5.49 -12.81 -5.81
N ARG A 713 6.12 -12.64 -4.64
CA ARG A 713 6.93 -11.47 -4.30
C ARG A 713 8.27 -11.90 -3.71
N PHE A 714 9.37 -11.42 -4.27
CA PHE A 714 10.71 -11.66 -3.73
C PHE A 714 11.26 -10.40 -3.08
N TYR A 715 11.54 -10.51 -1.78
CA TYR A 715 12.16 -9.47 -0.96
C TYR A 715 13.63 -9.81 -0.78
N PRO A 716 14.57 -9.04 -1.34
CA PRO A 716 15.99 -9.27 -1.11
C PRO A 716 16.34 -8.97 0.35
N ASN A 717 17.43 -9.58 0.86
CA ASN A 717 17.96 -9.22 2.17
C ASN A 717 18.63 -7.85 2.18
N GLU A 718 19.27 -7.49 1.06
CA GLU A 718 19.90 -6.20 0.84
C GLU A 718 19.15 -5.44 -0.25
N GLY A 719 18.84 -4.16 -0.03
CA GLY A 719 18.28 -3.29 -1.06
C GLY A 719 19.09 -3.29 -2.36
N TRP A 720 18.42 -3.07 -3.49
CA TRP A 720 19.07 -3.15 -4.80
C TRP A 720 20.12 -2.06 -4.98
N GLU A 721 21.40 -2.45 -5.08
CA GLU A 721 22.48 -1.49 -5.26
C GLU A 721 22.27 -0.61 -6.52
N PRO A 722 22.19 0.73 -6.37
CA PRO A 722 22.02 1.64 -7.49
C PRO A 722 23.09 1.46 -8.55
N GLY A 723 22.65 1.30 -9.79
CA GLY A 723 23.52 1.15 -10.94
C GLY A 723 23.97 -0.28 -11.25
N SER A 724 23.83 -1.23 -10.33
CA SER A 724 24.15 -2.65 -10.53
C SER A 724 23.09 -3.36 -11.37
N TYR A 725 23.52 -4.36 -12.14
CA TYR A 725 22.63 -5.23 -12.92
C TYR A 725 22.28 -6.50 -12.16
N TYR A 726 21.04 -6.93 -12.32
CA TYR A 726 20.47 -8.13 -11.74
C TYR A 726 19.71 -8.90 -12.81
N ARG A 727 19.46 -10.18 -12.56
CA ARG A 727 18.49 -10.97 -13.30
C ARG A 727 17.67 -11.84 -12.37
N TYR A 728 16.46 -12.16 -12.78
CA TYR A 728 15.70 -13.26 -12.19
C TYR A 728 15.20 -14.21 -13.27
N THR A 729 15.17 -15.50 -12.94
CA THR A 729 14.76 -16.55 -13.86
C THR A 729 13.55 -17.29 -13.33
N MET A 730 12.53 -17.42 -14.18
CA MET A 730 11.40 -18.33 -13.99
C MET A 730 11.61 -19.55 -14.88
N ALA A 731 11.81 -20.70 -14.25
CA ALA A 731 12.11 -21.94 -14.96
C ALA A 731 10.88 -22.47 -15.70
N SER A 732 11.07 -22.87 -16.95
CA SER A 732 10.05 -23.53 -17.76
C SER A 732 10.64 -24.71 -18.55
N VAL A 733 9.76 -25.54 -19.09
CA VAL A 733 10.13 -26.70 -19.89
C VAL A 733 8.99 -27.07 -20.84
N THR A 734 9.35 -27.59 -22.01
CA THR A 734 8.37 -28.18 -22.92
C THR A 734 7.85 -29.50 -22.34
N GLY A 735 6.52 -29.60 -22.21
CA GLY A 735 5.80 -30.77 -21.71
C GLY A 735 5.65 -30.83 -20.18
N MET A 736 4.72 -31.64 -19.70
CA MET A 736 4.24 -31.69 -18.30
C MET A 736 5.32 -32.17 -17.30
N ASN A 737 6.19 -31.27 -16.83
CA ASN A 737 7.23 -31.58 -15.84
C ASN A 737 7.43 -30.46 -14.80
N CYS A 738 6.78 -30.60 -13.65
CA CYS A 738 6.86 -29.65 -12.54
C CYS A 738 8.02 -29.89 -11.57
N GLU A 739 8.83 -30.93 -11.78
CA GLU A 739 10.05 -31.13 -10.99
C GLU A 739 11.12 -30.08 -11.35
N SER A 740 11.14 -29.60 -12.59
CA SER A 740 12.15 -28.65 -13.08
C SER A 740 11.57 -27.31 -13.57
N ALA A 741 10.27 -27.07 -13.40
CA ALA A 741 9.60 -25.86 -13.88
C ALA A 741 8.55 -25.35 -12.89
N ILE A 742 8.21 -24.07 -13.02
CA ILE A 742 7.04 -23.48 -12.36
C ILE A 742 5.78 -23.95 -13.11
N CYS A 743 4.77 -24.43 -12.37
CA CYS A 743 3.55 -25.01 -12.94
C CYS A 743 2.27 -24.44 -12.34
N SER A 744 1.18 -24.52 -13.12
CA SER A 744 -0.19 -24.36 -12.62
C SER A 744 -0.58 -25.51 -11.66
N GLU A 745 -1.67 -25.35 -10.92
CA GLU A 745 -2.28 -26.41 -10.11
C GLU A 745 -2.68 -27.64 -10.97
N GLN A 746 -3.00 -27.43 -12.24
CA GLN A 746 -3.29 -28.49 -13.21
C GLN A 746 -2.02 -29.18 -13.75
N GLY A 747 -0.82 -28.74 -13.33
CA GLY A 747 0.46 -29.36 -13.67
C GLY A 747 1.08 -28.90 -14.99
N TYR A 748 0.56 -27.83 -15.60
CA TYR A 748 1.11 -27.28 -16.83
C TYR A 748 2.27 -26.31 -16.54
N PRO A 749 3.45 -26.47 -17.16
CA PRO A 749 4.56 -25.53 -16.99
C PRO A 749 4.24 -24.13 -17.52
N LEU A 750 4.86 -23.11 -16.95
CA LEU A 750 4.72 -21.70 -17.36
C LEU A 750 5.03 -21.50 -18.85
N GLN A 751 4.10 -20.94 -19.62
CA GLN A 751 4.35 -20.54 -21.00
C GLN A 751 5.12 -19.20 -21.03
N THR A 752 6.23 -19.15 -21.76
CA THR A 752 7.19 -18.04 -21.78
C THR A 752 7.45 -17.47 -23.18
N ASP A 753 7.08 -18.17 -24.25
CA ASP A 753 7.32 -17.79 -25.65
C ASP A 753 6.03 -17.73 -26.49
N LEU A 754 5.02 -17.03 -25.98
CA LEU A 754 3.70 -16.83 -26.63
C LEU A 754 3.74 -16.35 -28.10
N LEU A 755 4.79 -15.65 -28.54
CA LEU A 755 4.90 -15.19 -29.93
C LEU A 755 5.50 -16.25 -30.87
N VAL A 756 5.99 -17.36 -30.31
CA VAL A 756 6.40 -18.55 -31.06
C VAL A 756 5.17 -19.42 -31.33
N ASP A 757 4.52 -19.88 -30.26
CA ASP A 757 3.24 -20.61 -30.32
C ASP A 757 2.48 -20.45 -28.98
N PRO A 758 1.34 -19.75 -28.95
CA PRO A 758 0.52 -19.59 -27.76
C PRO A 758 -0.04 -20.90 -27.18
N GLU A 759 -0.13 -21.96 -27.99
CA GLU A 759 -0.72 -23.25 -27.63
C GLU A 759 0.33 -24.24 -27.10
N ASP A 760 1.61 -23.86 -27.07
CA ASP A 760 2.68 -24.72 -26.56
C ASP A 760 2.52 -25.00 -25.05
N VAL A 761 2.91 -26.21 -24.64
CA VAL A 761 2.93 -26.62 -23.23
C VAL A 761 4.28 -26.27 -22.63
N GLY A 762 4.34 -25.10 -21.99
CA GLY A 762 5.56 -24.49 -21.46
C GLY A 762 6.47 -23.95 -22.56
N GLY A 763 7.64 -23.46 -22.16
CA GLY A 763 8.59 -22.80 -23.06
C GLY A 763 10.03 -22.86 -22.52
N PRO A 764 10.96 -22.06 -23.05
CA PRO A 764 12.28 -21.87 -22.45
C PRO A 764 12.20 -21.12 -21.10
N ASP A 765 13.28 -21.14 -20.32
CA ASP A 765 13.40 -20.30 -19.12
C ASP A 765 13.17 -18.81 -19.49
N MET A 766 12.35 -18.11 -18.69
CA MET A 766 12.17 -16.66 -18.81
C MET A 766 13.18 -15.98 -17.90
N GLU A 767 14.24 -15.39 -18.48
CA GLU A 767 15.25 -14.61 -17.77
C GLU A 767 14.98 -13.11 -17.96
N ILE A 768 14.71 -12.39 -16.87
CA ILE A 768 14.44 -10.95 -16.89
C ILE A 768 15.60 -10.20 -16.24
N TYR A 769 16.16 -9.23 -16.95
CA TYR A 769 17.28 -8.42 -16.49
C TYR A 769 16.82 -7.01 -16.12
N PHE A 770 17.36 -6.48 -15.03
CA PHE A 770 17.01 -5.15 -14.54
C PHE A 770 18.21 -4.47 -13.88
N ARG A 771 18.07 -3.18 -13.59
CA ARG A 771 19.08 -2.35 -12.93
C ARG A 771 18.54 -1.76 -11.63
N GLY A 772 19.29 -1.85 -10.54
CA GLY A 772 18.93 -1.20 -9.28
C GLY A 772 18.99 0.33 -9.39
N THR A 773 18.09 1.04 -8.71
CA THR A 773 18.08 2.50 -8.60
C THR A 773 17.82 2.93 -7.16
N GLU A 774 18.09 4.19 -6.83
CA GLU A 774 17.70 4.79 -5.54
C GLU A 774 16.18 4.70 -5.33
N ALA A 775 15.75 4.76 -4.07
CA ALA A 775 14.34 4.85 -3.73
C ALA A 775 13.67 6.06 -4.42
N VAL A 776 12.42 5.88 -4.85
CA VAL A 776 11.65 6.91 -5.56
C VAL A 776 10.37 7.24 -4.81
N ASN A 777 9.95 8.50 -4.88
CA ASN A 777 8.70 8.96 -4.26
C ASN A 777 7.52 8.82 -5.23
N SER A 778 7.12 7.58 -5.50
CA SER A 778 5.99 7.22 -6.36
C SER A 778 5.31 5.95 -5.84
N VAL A 779 4.10 5.66 -6.33
CA VAL A 779 3.29 4.55 -5.80
C VAL A 779 3.03 3.50 -6.86
N PHE A 780 3.54 2.29 -6.63
CA PHE A 780 3.34 1.14 -7.50
C PHE A 780 1.94 0.54 -7.29
N THR A 781 1.11 0.58 -8.34
CA THR A 781 -0.28 0.11 -8.30
C THR A 781 -0.50 -1.00 -9.33
N PRO A 782 -0.43 -2.28 -8.93
CA PRO A 782 -0.74 -3.40 -9.83
C PRO A 782 -2.25 -3.56 -10.03
N LEU A 783 -2.64 -3.82 -11.28
CA LEU A 783 -4.03 -3.98 -11.73
C LEU A 783 -4.23 -5.32 -12.45
N ARG A 784 -5.40 -5.91 -12.26
CA ARG A 784 -5.83 -7.17 -12.89
C ARG A 784 -7.02 -6.94 -13.81
N ASN A 785 -7.10 -7.61 -14.94
CA ASN A 785 -8.15 -7.39 -15.91
C ASN A 785 -9.45 -8.16 -15.54
N LEU A 786 -10.25 -7.71 -14.57
CA LEU A 786 -11.40 -8.49 -14.09
C LEU A 786 -12.73 -7.70 -14.16
N PRO A 787 -13.88 -8.36 -14.39
CA PRO A 787 -14.02 -9.78 -14.73
C PRO A 787 -13.62 -10.06 -16.19
N VAL A 788 -13.41 -11.32 -16.51
CA VAL A 788 -13.15 -11.83 -17.86
C VAL A 788 -14.21 -12.85 -18.21
N ARG A 789 -14.48 -13.01 -19.51
CA ARG A 789 -15.37 -14.08 -19.97
C ARG A 789 -14.64 -15.42 -20.05
N ASP A 790 -13.40 -15.41 -20.52
CA ASP A 790 -12.47 -16.56 -20.50
C ASP A 790 -11.85 -16.66 -19.09
N THR A 791 -12.59 -17.26 -18.15
CA THR A 791 -12.21 -17.24 -16.73
C THR A 791 -11.09 -18.23 -16.43
N ASN A 792 -10.98 -19.31 -17.21
CA ASN A 792 -9.89 -20.29 -17.08
C ASN A 792 -8.62 -19.91 -17.87
N SER A 793 -8.69 -18.86 -18.70
CA SER A 793 -7.59 -18.34 -19.50
C SER A 793 -7.03 -19.37 -20.48
N ASN A 794 -7.91 -20.14 -21.13
CA ASN A 794 -7.54 -21.16 -22.13
C ASN A 794 -7.60 -20.68 -23.58
N TYR A 795 -7.90 -19.40 -23.81
CA TYR A 795 -8.03 -18.77 -25.13
C TYR A 795 -9.22 -19.26 -25.96
N VAL A 796 -10.16 -19.97 -25.35
CA VAL A 796 -11.38 -20.47 -25.97
C VAL A 796 -12.58 -20.02 -25.12
N ILE A 797 -13.75 -19.92 -25.74
CA ILE A 797 -14.99 -19.73 -24.99
C ILE A 797 -15.68 -21.08 -24.86
N ASP A 798 -15.76 -21.58 -23.64
CA ASP A 798 -16.25 -22.91 -23.30
C ASP A 798 -17.78 -22.99 -23.36
N CYS A 799 -18.30 -22.83 -24.58
CA CYS A 799 -19.72 -22.81 -24.90
C CYS A 799 -20.00 -23.53 -26.23
N THR A 800 -21.24 -24.02 -26.40
CA THR A 800 -21.67 -24.67 -27.66
C THR A 800 -21.68 -23.73 -28.86
N SER A 801 -21.75 -22.41 -28.61
CA SER A 801 -21.56 -21.34 -29.60
C SER A 801 -21.16 -20.05 -28.91
N PRO A 802 -20.52 -19.08 -29.59
CA PRO A 802 -20.08 -17.83 -28.97
C PRO A 802 -21.22 -17.01 -28.35
N GLY A 803 -22.44 -17.07 -28.90
CA GLY A 803 -23.62 -16.37 -28.40
C GLY A 803 -24.45 -17.12 -27.35
N ALA A 804 -23.99 -18.28 -26.87
CA ALA A 804 -24.74 -19.05 -25.87
C ALA A 804 -24.72 -18.34 -24.50
N ALA A 805 -25.88 -18.25 -23.85
CA ALA A 805 -26.05 -17.65 -22.53
C ALA A 805 -26.24 -18.68 -21.39
N ASP A 806 -26.37 -19.97 -21.72
CA ASP A 806 -26.56 -21.09 -20.78
C ASP A 806 -25.40 -22.08 -20.97
N CYS A 807 -24.21 -21.66 -20.52
CA CYS A 807 -22.94 -22.39 -20.59
C CYS A 807 -21.98 -21.88 -19.49
N LEU A 808 -20.79 -22.47 -19.41
CA LEU A 808 -19.74 -22.10 -18.45
C LEU A 808 -19.38 -20.60 -18.52
N GLU A 809 -19.27 -20.06 -19.74
CA GLU A 809 -18.81 -18.69 -20.01
C GLU A 809 -19.86 -17.91 -20.82
N PRO A 810 -20.98 -17.52 -20.20
CA PRO A 810 -22.17 -17.06 -20.90
C PRO A 810 -21.96 -15.74 -21.65
N PHE A 811 -22.66 -15.59 -22.79
CA PHE A 811 -22.69 -14.34 -23.55
C PHE A 811 -23.48 -13.27 -22.80
N ALA A 812 -22.76 -12.30 -22.21
CA ALA A 812 -23.32 -11.24 -21.38
C ALA A 812 -23.03 -9.83 -21.96
N HIS A 813 -23.19 -9.67 -23.27
CA HIS A 813 -22.98 -8.37 -23.92
C HIS A 813 -24.25 -7.51 -23.91
N GLU A 814 -24.07 -6.20 -23.75
CA GLU A 814 -25.16 -5.23 -23.87
C GLU A 814 -25.53 -4.98 -25.33
N GLU A 815 -26.83 -4.82 -25.63
CA GLU A 815 -27.30 -4.46 -26.97
C GLU A 815 -26.88 -3.01 -27.32
N ASP A 816 -26.40 -2.79 -28.54
CA ASP A 816 -25.99 -1.46 -29.03
C ASP A 816 -27.17 -0.61 -29.55
N GLY A 817 -28.40 -1.12 -29.49
CA GLY A 817 -29.62 -0.48 -30.00
C GLY A 817 -29.73 -0.43 -31.53
N ALA A 818 -28.76 -0.98 -32.26
CA ALA A 818 -28.70 -1.04 -33.72
C ALA A 818 -28.73 -2.50 -34.25
N GLY A 819 -29.13 -3.45 -33.41
CA GLY A 819 -29.18 -4.87 -33.76
C GLY A 819 -27.85 -5.60 -33.60
N GLY A 820 -26.87 -4.97 -32.94
CA GLY A 820 -25.61 -5.60 -32.51
C GLY A 820 -25.40 -5.48 -31.00
N PHE A 821 -24.16 -5.73 -30.59
CA PHE A 821 -23.76 -5.69 -29.19
C PHE A 821 -22.51 -4.82 -28.98
N LEU A 822 -22.41 -4.24 -27.79
CA LEU A 822 -21.19 -3.62 -27.28
C LEU A 822 -20.23 -4.70 -26.74
N PRO A 823 -18.91 -4.47 -26.72
CA PRO A 823 -17.99 -5.37 -26.03
C PRO A 823 -18.34 -5.42 -24.53
N SER A 824 -18.33 -6.63 -23.96
CA SER A 824 -18.34 -6.86 -22.51
C SER A 824 -16.98 -6.52 -21.90
N ALA A 825 -16.87 -6.54 -20.57
CA ALA A 825 -15.60 -6.29 -19.89
C ALA A 825 -14.49 -7.20 -20.44
N ASN A 826 -13.33 -6.60 -20.71
CA ASN A 826 -12.13 -7.26 -21.24
C ASN A 826 -12.38 -7.98 -22.58
N ALA A 827 -13.14 -7.34 -23.48
CA ALA A 827 -13.40 -7.82 -24.83
C ALA A 827 -13.16 -6.73 -25.89
N ALA A 828 -12.88 -7.16 -27.12
CA ALA A 828 -12.78 -6.29 -28.29
C ALA A 828 -13.65 -6.79 -29.45
N LYS A 829 -14.32 -5.86 -30.12
CA LYS A 829 -15.13 -6.06 -31.31
C LYS A 829 -14.29 -5.83 -32.56
N LEU A 830 -14.35 -6.75 -33.50
CA LEU A 830 -13.68 -6.63 -34.80
C LEU A 830 -14.70 -6.55 -35.94
N GLY A 831 -14.38 -5.73 -36.94
CA GLY A 831 -15.15 -5.61 -38.17
C GLY A 831 -14.28 -5.63 -39.42
N VAL A 832 -14.91 -5.77 -40.59
CA VAL A 832 -14.26 -5.59 -41.89
C VAL A 832 -14.80 -4.33 -42.54
N ILE A 833 -13.90 -3.44 -42.98
CA ILE A 833 -14.30 -2.18 -43.60
C ILE A 833 -15.10 -2.47 -44.89
N GLY A 834 -16.36 -1.99 -44.91
CA GLY A 834 -17.26 -2.15 -46.05
C GLY A 834 -17.71 -3.60 -46.33
N ASN A 835 -17.49 -4.54 -45.41
CA ASN A 835 -17.70 -5.98 -45.60
C ASN A 835 -17.03 -6.52 -46.88
N GLN A 836 -15.87 -5.95 -47.24
CA GLN A 836 -15.13 -6.29 -48.45
C GLN A 836 -13.65 -6.46 -48.16
N ALA A 837 -13.06 -7.48 -48.76
CA ALA A 837 -11.61 -7.67 -48.85
C ALA A 837 -11.19 -7.66 -50.33
N SER A 838 -9.89 -7.57 -50.58
CA SER A 838 -9.32 -7.74 -51.92
C SER A 838 -8.61 -9.07 -51.97
N ALA A 839 -9.06 -10.00 -52.80
CA ALA A 839 -8.35 -11.24 -53.06
C ALA A 839 -7.78 -11.21 -54.48
N LEU A 840 -6.45 -11.18 -54.61
CA LEU A 840 -5.75 -11.20 -55.90
C LEU A 840 -6.18 -10.04 -56.82
N GLY A 841 -6.46 -8.87 -56.22
CA GLY A 841 -6.92 -7.66 -56.92
C GLY A 841 -8.41 -7.64 -57.27
N ILE A 842 -9.19 -8.63 -56.83
CA ILE A 842 -10.64 -8.71 -57.04
C ILE A 842 -11.35 -8.50 -55.68
N PRO A 843 -12.35 -7.60 -55.60
CA PRO A 843 -13.18 -7.47 -54.41
C PRO A 843 -13.94 -8.76 -54.11
N VAL A 844 -13.85 -9.24 -52.87
CA VAL A 844 -14.60 -10.38 -52.34
C VAL A 844 -15.34 -9.95 -51.07
N GLY A 845 -16.51 -10.54 -50.81
CA GLY A 845 -17.21 -10.31 -49.54
C GLY A 845 -16.38 -10.84 -48.37
N ALA A 846 -16.34 -10.07 -47.29
CA ALA A 846 -15.59 -10.42 -46.09
C ALA A 846 -16.33 -9.97 -44.82
N SER A 847 -16.33 -10.80 -43.78
CA SER A 847 -16.96 -10.48 -42.49
C SER A 847 -16.29 -11.26 -41.35
N VAL A 848 -16.39 -10.74 -40.12
CA VAL A 848 -15.95 -11.42 -38.90
C VAL A 848 -17.09 -12.31 -38.39
N GLY A 849 -16.76 -13.54 -37.98
CA GLY A 849 -17.66 -14.47 -37.28
C GLY A 849 -18.59 -15.32 -38.17
N CYS A 850 -18.83 -14.92 -39.42
CA CYS A 850 -19.65 -15.62 -40.41
C CYS A 850 -19.42 -15.07 -41.82
N SER A 851 -20.03 -15.71 -42.83
CA SER A 851 -19.96 -15.26 -44.22
C SER A 851 -20.52 -13.84 -44.42
N ALA A 852 -20.05 -13.13 -45.44
CA ALA A 852 -20.50 -11.75 -45.71
C ALA A 852 -21.99 -11.66 -46.12
N SER A 853 -22.62 -12.79 -46.41
CA SER A 853 -24.05 -12.88 -46.72
C SER A 853 -24.95 -13.12 -45.50
N GLU A 854 -24.37 -13.34 -44.32
CA GLU A 854 -25.07 -13.65 -43.07
C GLU A 854 -24.88 -12.53 -42.04
N GLU A 855 -25.76 -12.49 -41.04
CA GLU A 855 -25.66 -11.60 -39.88
C GLU A 855 -25.36 -12.42 -38.62
N CYS A 856 -24.20 -12.19 -38.01
CA CYS A 856 -23.71 -12.88 -36.81
C CYS A 856 -23.16 -11.89 -35.78
N PRO A 857 -23.98 -10.99 -35.22
CA PRO A 857 -23.51 -9.95 -34.31
C PRO A 857 -22.78 -10.51 -33.06
N GLU A 858 -23.15 -11.71 -32.60
CA GLU A 858 -22.59 -12.38 -31.43
C GLU A 858 -21.17 -12.94 -31.65
N ASN A 859 -20.76 -13.17 -32.91
CA ASN A 859 -19.48 -13.82 -33.24
C ASN A 859 -18.35 -12.82 -33.57
N LYS A 860 -18.50 -11.55 -33.19
CA LYS A 860 -17.59 -10.45 -33.59
C LYS A 860 -16.56 -10.08 -32.53
N PHE A 861 -16.48 -10.84 -31.44
CA PHE A 861 -15.71 -10.49 -30.26
C PHE A 861 -14.53 -11.42 -30.04
N ILE A 862 -13.46 -10.86 -29.50
CA ILE A 862 -12.36 -11.58 -28.88
C ILE A 862 -12.29 -11.18 -27.41
N TYR A 863 -11.90 -12.12 -26.55
CA TYR A 863 -11.81 -11.94 -25.10
C TYR A 863 -10.36 -11.93 -24.67
N GLN A 864 -10.03 -11.16 -23.63
CA GLN A 864 -8.67 -10.74 -23.32
C GLN A 864 -8.23 -11.24 -21.95
N THR A 865 -6.98 -11.69 -21.85
CA THR A 865 -6.32 -12.15 -20.62
C THR A 865 -4.98 -11.42 -20.47
N TYR A 866 -4.85 -10.57 -19.44
CA TYR A 866 -3.65 -9.76 -19.19
C TYR A 866 -3.64 -9.11 -17.80
N GLY A 867 -2.57 -8.41 -17.45
CA GLY A 867 -2.54 -7.55 -16.27
C GLY A 867 -1.84 -6.25 -16.59
N LEU A 868 -1.86 -5.29 -15.69
CA LEU A 868 -1.22 -4.00 -15.91
C LEU A 868 -0.57 -3.49 -14.62
N ASN A 869 0.72 -3.19 -14.70
CA ASN A 869 1.42 -2.52 -13.61
C ASN A 869 1.47 -1.02 -13.89
N THR A 870 1.18 -0.21 -12.88
CA THR A 870 1.21 1.25 -13.01
C THR A 870 2.03 1.90 -11.90
N GLU A 871 2.47 3.12 -12.15
CA GLU A 871 3.21 3.97 -11.23
C GLU A 871 2.49 5.32 -11.14
N ILE A 872 2.00 5.66 -9.95
CA ILE A 872 1.41 6.97 -9.68
C ILE A 872 2.53 7.94 -9.29
N MET A 873 2.72 8.98 -10.09
CA MET A 873 3.82 9.95 -9.92
C MET A 873 3.41 11.17 -9.09
N GLY A 874 2.11 11.36 -8.85
CA GLY A 874 1.54 12.52 -8.17
C GLY A 874 0.99 13.59 -9.13
N THR A 875 0.71 14.76 -8.58
CA THR A 875 -0.02 15.84 -9.23
C THR A 875 0.86 16.64 -10.20
N VAL A 876 0.29 16.99 -11.36
CA VAL A 876 0.88 17.86 -12.38
C VAL A 876 -0.11 18.95 -12.76
N VAL A 877 0.40 20.13 -13.10
CA VAL A 877 -0.41 21.27 -13.58
C VAL A 877 -0.57 21.15 -15.10
N LEU A 878 -1.81 21.03 -15.57
CA LEU A 878 -2.13 20.96 -17.00
C LEU A 878 -2.16 22.35 -17.66
N ASP A 879 -2.67 23.35 -16.93
CA ASP A 879 -2.79 24.72 -17.41
C ASP A 879 -2.42 25.71 -16.28
N GLU A 880 -1.32 26.45 -16.47
CA GLU A 880 -0.84 27.44 -15.50
C GLU A 880 -1.77 28.67 -15.33
N GLU A 881 -2.61 28.98 -16.32
CA GLU A 881 -3.56 30.11 -16.26
C GLU A 881 -4.84 29.75 -15.49
N THR A 882 -5.34 28.53 -15.65
CA THR A 882 -6.54 28.04 -14.93
C THR A 882 -6.21 27.41 -13.59
N GLY A 883 -4.99 26.90 -13.42
CA GLY A 883 -4.58 26.10 -12.27
C GLY A 883 -5.17 24.69 -12.29
N GLU A 884 -5.56 24.18 -13.47
CA GLU A 884 -6.11 22.84 -13.61
C GLU A 884 -5.02 21.79 -13.36
N GLU A 885 -5.32 20.84 -12.46
CA GLU A 885 -4.40 19.81 -12.00
C GLU A 885 -4.88 18.42 -12.44
N ALA A 886 -3.94 17.52 -12.68
CA ALA A 886 -4.17 16.13 -13.02
C ALA A 886 -3.16 15.23 -12.32
N ILE A 887 -3.44 13.93 -12.23
CA ILE A 887 -2.51 12.97 -11.63
C ILE A 887 -1.78 12.23 -12.74
N ARG A 888 -0.46 12.30 -12.74
CA ARG A 888 0.38 11.63 -13.74
C ARG A 888 0.56 10.16 -13.38
N VAL A 889 0.32 9.29 -14.36
CA VAL A 889 0.43 7.84 -14.23
C VAL A 889 1.34 7.30 -15.34
N LEU A 890 2.28 6.43 -14.97
CA LEU A 890 3.08 5.67 -15.92
C LEU A 890 2.64 4.21 -15.94
N LEU A 891 2.48 3.64 -17.12
CA LEU A 891 2.06 2.27 -17.33
C LEU A 891 3.26 1.45 -17.79
N TYR A 892 3.54 0.35 -17.09
CA TYR A 892 4.57 -0.61 -17.50
C TYR A 892 4.08 -1.41 -18.70
N PRO A 893 4.79 -1.39 -19.85
CA PRO A 893 4.42 -2.21 -20.99
C PRO A 893 4.39 -3.70 -20.64
N THR A 894 3.36 -4.37 -21.13
CA THR A 894 3.12 -5.81 -20.92
C THR A 894 2.49 -6.44 -22.17
N MET A 895 2.20 -7.73 -22.11
CA MET A 895 1.50 -8.49 -23.15
C MET A 895 0.11 -8.90 -22.71
N LEU A 896 -0.77 -9.03 -23.71
CA LEU A 896 -2.14 -9.47 -23.56
C LEU A 896 -2.41 -10.59 -24.56
N ALA A 897 -2.96 -11.70 -24.09
CA ALA A 897 -3.39 -12.80 -24.94
C ALA A 897 -4.91 -12.74 -25.16
N THR A 898 -5.37 -13.22 -26.31
CA THR A 898 -6.80 -13.21 -26.65
C THR A 898 -7.28 -14.53 -27.21
N THR A 899 -8.60 -14.74 -27.16
CA THR A 899 -9.26 -15.80 -27.92
C THR A 899 -9.10 -15.60 -29.43
N SER A 900 -9.33 -16.66 -30.20
CA SER A 900 -9.24 -16.58 -31.66
C SER A 900 -10.31 -15.67 -32.29
N ALA A 901 -9.94 -14.95 -33.35
CA ALA A 901 -10.87 -14.29 -34.25
C ALA A 901 -11.06 -15.12 -35.53
N SER A 902 -12.30 -15.26 -35.97
CA SER A 902 -12.65 -15.93 -37.22
C SER A 902 -13.04 -14.92 -38.29
N VAL A 903 -12.27 -14.81 -39.36
CA VAL A 903 -12.59 -13.94 -40.51
C VAL A 903 -13.00 -14.79 -41.70
N PHE A 904 -14.20 -14.58 -42.23
CA PHE A 904 -14.71 -15.31 -43.39
C PHE A 904 -14.55 -14.50 -44.66
N LEU A 905 -14.02 -15.14 -45.70
CA LEU A 905 -13.89 -14.60 -47.04
C LEU A 905 -14.75 -15.40 -48.02
N ASP A 906 -15.60 -14.72 -48.79
CA ASP A 906 -16.46 -15.36 -49.79
C ASP A 906 -15.61 -16.12 -50.83
N GLY A 907 -15.79 -17.44 -50.91
CA GLY A 907 -15.04 -18.32 -51.80
C GLY A 907 -13.73 -18.87 -51.25
N PHE A 908 -13.26 -18.40 -50.08
CA PHE A 908 -12.05 -18.89 -49.41
C PHE A 908 -12.33 -19.50 -48.01
N GLY A 909 -13.50 -19.25 -47.44
CA GLY A 909 -13.91 -19.83 -46.15
C GLY A 909 -13.35 -19.07 -44.95
N GLU A 910 -13.36 -19.74 -43.79
CA GLU A 910 -12.87 -19.20 -42.52
C GLU A 910 -11.34 -19.11 -42.48
N GLN A 911 -10.84 -17.97 -42.00
CA GLN A 911 -9.45 -17.71 -41.66
C GLN A 911 -9.42 -17.45 -40.14
N ALA A 912 -9.05 -18.46 -39.36
CA ALA A 912 -8.96 -18.36 -37.91
C ALA A 912 -7.57 -17.88 -37.51
N THR A 913 -7.49 -16.85 -36.67
CA THR A 913 -6.20 -16.26 -36.26
C THR A 913 -5.40 -17.12 -35.30
N GLY A 914 -6.01 -18.14 -34.69
CA GLY A 914 -5.55 -18.67 -33.40
C GLY A 914 -5.58 -17.59 -32.31
N PRO A 915 -5.05 -17.86 -31.11
CA PRO A 915 -4.87 -16.84 -30.09
C PRO A 915 -4.01 -15.68 -30.61
N GLN A 916 -4.46 -14.44 -30.40
CA GLN A 916 -3.71 -13.25 -30.82
C GLN A 916 -3.05 -12.59 -29.61
N ILE A 917 -1.85 -12.07 -29.80
CA ILE A 917 -1.08 -11.40 -28.75
C ILE A 917 -0.99 -9.91 -29.08
N LEU A 918 -1.45 -9.07 -28.15
CA LEU A 918 -1.23 -7.62 -28.18
C LEU A 918 -0.10 -7.28 -27.22
N ARG A 919 0.81 -6.44 -27.67
CA ARG A 919 2.00 -6.06 -26.91
C ARG A 919 2.05 -4.55 -26.77
N MET A 920 2.00 -4.06 -25.54
CA MET A 920 2.30 -2.66 -25.27
C MET A 920 3.77 -2.40 -25.56
N THR A 921 4.05 -1.24 -26.15
CA THR A 921 5.41 -0.84 -26.53
C THR A 921 5.94 0.25 -25.61
N TYR A 922 7.27 0.27 -25.42
CA TYR A 922 7.95 1.39 -24.78
C TYR A 922 8.00 2.59 -25.75
N GLY A 923 7.76 3.79 -25.25
CA GLY A 923 7.95 5.05 -25.96
C GLY A 923 9.41 5.51 -25.98
N GLU A 924 9.62 6.74 -26.45
CA GLU A 924 10.95 7.37 -26.42
C GLU A 924 11.29 7.83 -24.98
N PRO A 925 12.47 7.47 -24.44
CA PRO A 925 12.90 7.93 -23.12
C PRO A 925 13.06 9.45 -23.03
N THR A 926 12.62 10.03 -21.91
CA THR A 926 12.81 11.45 -21.56
C THR A 926 13.47 11.58 -20.18
N GLU A 927 13.81 12.81 -19.76
CA GLU A 927 14.37 13.06 -18.42
C GLU A 927 13.41 12.61 -17.30
N ASP A 928 12.12 12.92 -17.45
CA ASP A 928 11.06 12.61 -16.48
C ASP A 928 10.37 11.24 -16.71
N ASN A 929 10.81 10.50 -17.74
CA ASN A 929 10.38 9.14 -18.06
C ASN A 929 11.55 8.37 -18.73
N PRO A 930 12.60 8.05 -17.98
CA PRO A 930 13.85 7.52 -18.54
C PRO A 930 13.73 6.10 -19.10
N MET A 931 12.63 5.39 -18.83
CA MET A 931 12.34 4.08 -19.41
C MET A 931 11.46 4.16 -20.66
N GLY A 932 10.86 5.32 -20.95
CA GLY A 932 9.84 5.42 -22.00
C GLY A 932 8.59 4.60 -21.67
N LEU A 933 8.12 4.62 -20.42
CA LEU A 933 6.84 4.01 -20.04
C LEU A 933 5.67 4.72 -20.74
N VAL A 934 4.55 4.03 -20.93
CA VAL A 934 3.35 4.65 -21.52
C VAL A 934 2.76 5.63 -20.50
N GLU A 935 2.45 6.85 -20.93
CA GLU A 935 1.99 7.91 -20.02
C GLU A 935 0.47 8.06 -20.08
N GLY A 936 -0.14 8.33 -18.93
CA GLY A 936 -1.56 8.63 -18.79
C GLY A 936 -1.82 9.66 -17.70
N LEU A 937 -3.05 10.15 -17.66
CA LEU A 937 -3.50 11.18 -16.73
C LEU A 937 -4.82 10.76 -16.09
N ILE A 938 -4.97 11.04 -14.79
CA ILE A 938 -6.27 11.03 -14.11
C ILE A 938 -6.74 12.47 -13.98
N VAL A 939 -7.93 12.75 -14.50
CA VAL A 939 -8.57 14.07 -14.51
C VAL A 939 -9.97 13.99 -13.90
N GLU A 940 -10.54 15.14 -13.54
CA GLU A 940 -11.98 15.22 -13.24
C GLU A 940 -12.78 15.17 -14.56
N GLY A 941 -13.64 14.17 -14.71
CA GLY A 941 -14.50 14.01 -15.88
C GLY A 941 -15.65 15.01 -15.93
N GLU A 942 -16.37 15.08 -17.05
CA GLU A 942 -17.51 16.00 -17.22
C GLU A 942 -18.66 15.75 -16.22
N ASP A 943 -18.76 14.53 -15.69
CA ASP A 943 -19.74 14.09 -14.69
C ASP A 943 -19.21 14.19 -13.24
N GLY A 944 -17.98 14.68 -13.06
CA GLY A 944 -17.29 14.80 -11.77
C GLY A 944 -16.60 13.52 -11.29
N HIS A 945 -16.69 12.41 -12.04
CA HIS A 945 -15.96 11.19 -11.68
C HIS A 945 -14.48 11.30 -12.12
N PRO A 946 -13.54 10.69 -11.37
CA PRO A 946 -12.17 10.57 -11.85
C PRO A 946 -12.16 9.76 -13.15
N THR A 947 -11.50 10.27 -14.17
CA THR A 947 -11.38 9.65 -15.50
C THR A 947 -9.91 9.43 -15.80
N PHE A 948 -9.53 8.19 -16.13
CA PHE A 948 -8.19 7.89 -16.62
C PHE A 948 -8.15 8.01 -18.15
N MET A 949 -7.11 8.65 -18.68
CA MET A 949 -6.89 8.87 -20.10
C MET A 949 -5.47 8.49 -20.50
N THR A 950 -5.29 7.79 -21.62
CA THR A 950 -3.97 7.45 -22.15
C THR A 950 -4.01 7.19 -23.67
N THR A 951 -2.85 7.25 -24.30
CA THR A 951 -2.65 6.75 -25.68
C THR A 951 -1.65 5.60 -25.62
N ALA A 952 -2.10 4.41 -26.03
CA ALA A 952 -1.28 3.20 -25.99
C ALA A 952 -0.89 2.79 -27.41
N ASP A 953 0.42 2.80 -27.67
CA ASP A 953 1.00 2.22 -28.88
C ASP A 953 1.27 0.73 -28.66
N LEU A 954 0.62 -0.09 -29.48
CA LEU A 954 0.60 -1.54 -29.39
C LEU A 954 1.16 -2.19 -30.66
N THR A 955 1.54 -3.45 -30.55
CA THR A 955 1.76 -4.33 -31.69
C THR A 955 0.91 -5.60 -31.57
N LEU A 956 0.39 -6.07 -32.70
CA LEU A 956 -0.47 -7.26 -32.81
C LEU A 956 0.28 -8.38 -33.52
N ASP A 957 0.22 -9.57 -32.92
CA ASP A 957 0.80 -10.81 -33.41
C ASP A 957 -0.28 -11.90 -33.47
N ALA A 958 -0.28 -12.67 -34.56
CA ALA A 958 -1.16 -13.85 -34.74
C ALA A 958 -0.33 -15.03 -35.25
N PRO A 959 0.54 -15.62 -34.41
CA PRO A 959 1.49 -16.67 -34.82
C PRO A 959 0.79 -17.93 -35.34
N ASN A 960 -0.40 -18.24 -34.80
CA ASN A 960 -1.19 -19.41 -35.17
C ASN A 960 -2.22 -19.13 -36.27
N LEU A 961 -2.08 -18.02 -37.04
CA LEU A 961 -3.00 -17.70 -38.12
C LEU A 961 -3.03 -18.83 -39.15
N SER A 962 -4.16 -19.55 -39.19
CA SER A 962 -4.38 -20.67 -40.09
C SER A 962 -5.02 -20.19 -41.38
N LEU A 963 -4.33 -20.48 -42.49
CA LEU A 963 -4.81 -20.18 -43.83
C LEU A 963 -5.13 -21.50 -44.55
N PRO A 964 -6.38 -21.75 -45.01
CA PRO A 964 -6.83 -23.04 -45.55
C PRO A 964 -6.06 -23.62 -46.75
N ILE A 965 -5.14 -22.87 -47.35
CA ILE A 965 -4.30 -23.27 -48.50
C ILE A 965 -2.83 -23.37 -48.03
N ALA A 966 -2.61 -24.27 -47.06
CA ALA A 966 -1.49 -24.30 -46.13
C ALA A 966 -0.12 -24.79 -46.68
N SER A 967 0.34 -24.33 -47.84
CA SER A 967 1.74 -24.63 -48.24
C SER A 967 2.48 -23.53 -48.99
N ALA A 968 1.86 -22.37 -49.24
CA ALA A 968 2.44 -21.32 -50.09
C ALA A 968 2.07 -19.88 -49.68
N LEU A 969 1.56 -19.70 -48.45
CA LEU A 969 1.03 -18.43 -47.94
C LEU A 969 1.89 -17.89 -46.78
N SER A 970 2.14 -16.57 -46.77
CA SER A 970 2.71 -15.85 -45.61
C SER A 970 1.84 -14.65 -45.25
N HIS A 971 1.79 -14.24 -43.98
CA HIS A 971 1.01 -13.09 -43.52
C HIS A 971 1.87 -12.03 -42.84
N ASP A 972 1.34 -10.81 -42.66
CA ASP A 972 2.02 -9.68 -42.04
C ASP A 972 1.56 -9.36 -40.60
N LEU A 973 0.78 -10.25 -39.97
CA LEU A 973 0.41 -10.18 -38.55
C LEU A 973 1.53 -10.64 -37.61
N TYR A 974 2.68 -10.01 -37.74
CA TYR A 974 3.80 -10.07 -36.81
C TYR A 974 4.23 -8.64 -36.50
N SER A 975 4.28 -8.28 -35.22
CA SER A 975 4.56 -6.93 -34.72
C SER A 975 3.75 -5.83 -35.45
N LYS A 976 2.48 -6.09 -35.78
CA LYS A 976 1.65 -5.15 -36.57
C LYS A 976 1.22 -3.97 -35.71
N PRO A 977 1.60 -2.71 -36.03
CA PRO A 977 1.28 -1.58 -35.15
C PRO A 977 -0.22 -1.27 -35.07
N VAL A 978 -0.69 -0.98 -33.85
CA VAL A 978 -2.05 -0.52 -33.54
C VAL A 978 -1.95 0.54 -32.45
N THR A 979 -2.63 1.68 -32.61
CA THR A 979 -2.68 2.73 -31.57
C THR A 979 -4.11 2.83 -31.04
N LEU A 980 -4.26 2.81 -29.73
CA LEU A 980 -5.54 3.04 -29.05
C LEU A 980 -5.49 4.36 -28.27
N GLU A 981 -6.48 5.21 -28.52
CA GLU A 981 -6.77 6.37 -27.66
C GLU A 981 -7.83 5.93 -26.66
N LEU A 982 -7.48 5.86 -25.38
CA LEU A 982 -8.27 5.22 -24.33
C LEU A 982 -8.67 6.24 -23.26
N ASP A 983 -9.92 6.19 -22.84
CA ASP A 983 -10.40 6.86 -21.64
C ASP A 983 -11.53 6.10 -20.94
N GLY A 984 -11.80 6.44 -19.69
CA GLY A 984 -12.93 5.92 -18.94
C GLY A 984 -12.84 6.14 -17.44
N PRO A 985 -13.93 5.87 -16.72
CA PRO A 985 -14.06 6.22 -15.31
C PRO A 985 -13.22 5.33 -14.40
N ILE A 986 -12.83 5.91 -13.26
CA ILE A 986 -12.29 5.21 -12.10
C ILE A 986 -13.37 5.19 -11.01
N VAL A 987 -13.67 4.00 -10.49
CA VAL A 987 -14.67 3.80 -9.44
C VAL A 987 -14.02 3.13 -8.25
N PHE A 988 -14.19 3.71 -7.05
CA PHE A 988 -13.73 3.11 -5.80
C PHE A 988 -14.89 2.40 -5.10
N PHE A 989 -14.66 1.15 -4.70
CA PHE A 989 -15.67 0.31 -4.06
C PHE A 989 -15.65 0.46 -2.54
N ASP A 990 -16.75 0.08 -1.89
CA ASP A 990 -16.87 0.03 -0.44
C ASP A 990 -15.90 -0.97 0.26
N ASP A 991 -15.17 -1.79 -0.51
CA ASP A 991 -14.10 -2.69 -0.05
C ASP A 991 -12.68 -2.13 -0.27
N GLY A 992 -12.58 -0.88 -0.72
CA GLY A 992 -11.31 -0.18 -0.96
C GLY A 992 -10.61 -0.54 -2.26
N ARG A 993 -11.11 -1.51 -3.04
CA ARG A 993 -10.60 -1.76 -4.39
C ARG A 993 -11.02 -0.63 -5.35
N MET A 994 -10.18 -0.40 -6.34
CA MET A 994 -10.41 0.57 -7.40
C MET A 994 -10.61 -0.18 -8.72
N GLN A 995 -11.66 0.17 -9.44
CA GLN A 995 -11.92 -0.25 -10.81
C GLN A 995 -11.54 0.87 -11.78
N VAL A 996 -10.86 0.53 -12.87
CA VAL A 996 -10.53 1.45 -13.96
C VAL A 996 -11.08 0.86 -15.25
N GLU A 997 -12.08 1.53 -15.81
CA GLU A 997 -12.64 1.19 -17.12
C GLU A 997 -11.98 2.02 -18.20
N GLN A 998 -11.74 1.42 -19.37
CA GLN A 998 -11.25 2.15 -20.54
C GLN A 998 -11.96 1.67 -21.80
N ARG A 999 -12.30 2.62 -22.67
CA ARG A 999 -12.83 2.37 -24.02
C ARG A 999 -12.05 3.16 -25.04
N ASN A 1000 -11.99 2.67 -26.28
CA ASN A 1000 -11.27 3.36 -27.34
C ASN A 1000 -12.12 4.44 -28.01
N ASN A 1001 -11.55 5.62 -28.21
CA ASN A 1001 -12.19 6.76 -28.90
C ASN A 1001 -11.86 6.84 -30.38
N ASN A 1002 -10.80 6.15 -30.80
CA ASN A 1002 -10.40 6.08 -32.19
C ASN A 1002 -10.85 4.77 -32.84
N SER A 1003 -10.84 4.68 -34.17
CA SER A 1003 -11.15 3.45 -34.92
C SER A 1003 -9.93 2.97 -35.71
N PRO A 1004 -8.95 2.30 -35.08
CA PRO A 1004 -7.74 1.90 -35.77
C PRO A 1004 -8.03 0.83 -36.83
N GLY A 1005 -7.47 1.03 -38.03
CA GLY A 1005 -7.52 0.06 -39.13
C GLY A 1005 -6.37 -0.93 -39.04
N ILE A 1006 -6.66 -2.21 -39.26
CA ILE A 1006 -5.70 -3.31 -39.27
C ILE A 1006 -5.74 -3.97 -40.65
N ASP A 1007 -4.91 -3.48 -41.57
CA ASP A 1007 -4.81 -4.05 -42.93
C ASP A 1007 -3.98 -5.33 -42.90
N VAL A 1008 -4.65 -6.49 -42.84
CA VAL A 1008 -3.99 -7.81 -42.88
C VAL A 1008 -3.65 -8.16 -44.32
N ARG A 1009 -2.39 -8.47 -44.58
CA ARG A 1009 -1.90 -8.89 -45.89
C ARG A 1009 -1.46 -10.34 -45.84
N VAL A 1010 -2.04 -11.14 -46.72
CA VAL A 1010 -1.65 -12.53 -46.95
C VAL A 1010 -1.08 -12.64 -48.35
N ASN A 1011 0.21 -12.95 -48.45
CA ASN A 1011 0.89 -13.17 -49.71
C ASN A 1011 0.61 -14.59 -50.20
N VAL A 1012 0.08 -14.71 -51.41
CA VAL A 1012 -0.17 -16.00 -52.08
C VAL A 1012 0.90 -16.26 -53.12
N THR A 1013 1.61 -17.39 -52.99
CA THR A 1013 2.48 -17.88 -54.07
C THR A 1013 1.71 -18.87 -54.94
N VAL A 1014 1.35 -18.46 -56.17
CA VAL A 1014 0.57 -19.29 -57.11
C VAL A 1014 1.47 -19.80 -58.24
N PRO A 1015 1.52 -21.13 -58.52
CA PRO A 1015 2.20 -21.65 -59.70
C PRO A 1015 1.37 -21.38 -60.98
N ILE A 1016 2.01 -20.86 -62.05
CA ILE A 1016 1.33 -20.53 -63.32
C ILE A 1016 1.29 -21.75 -64.26
N ILE A 1017 0.24 -21.85 -65.09
CA ILE A 1017 0.05 -22.83 -66.17
C ILE A 1017 0.87 -22.44 -67.42
N GLY A 1018 1.69 -23.36 -67.92
CA GLY A 1018 2.29 -23.26 -69.25
C GLY A 1018 1.24 -23.34 -70.36
N GLU A 1019 1.21 -22.31 -71.21
CA GLU A 1019 0.47 -22.19 -72.47
C GLU A 1019 -0.95 -22.81 -72.49
N PHE A 1020 -1.97 -22.12 -71.95
CA PHE A 1020 -3.21 -21.87 -72.73
C PHE A 1020 -4.19 -20.84 -72.11
N LEU A 1021 -4.10 -20.45 -70.83
CA LEU A 1021 -4.89 -19.35 -70.23
C LEU A 1021 -4.09 -18.71 -69.08
N SER A 1022 -4.08 -17.37 -68.96
CA SER A 1022 -3.59 -16.69 -67.75
C SER A 1022 -4.50 -17.00 -66.56
N TYR A 1023 -4.03 -16.87 -65.31
CA TYR A 1023 -4.87 -17.04 -64.12
C TYR A 1023 -6.16 -16.20 -64.19
N ALA A 1024 -6.05 -14.94 -64.66
CA ALA A 1024 -7.18 -14.07 -64.93
C ALA A 1024 -8.19 -14.68 -65.94
N ALA A 1025 -7.70 -15.38 -66.96
CA ALA A 1025 -8.54 -16.05 -67.94
C ALA A 1025 -9.14 -17.38 -67.41
N CYS A 1026 -8.47 -18.08 -66.49
CA CYS A 1026 -9.03 -19.24 -65.78
C CYS A 1026 -10.18 -18.83 -64.85
N VAL A 1027 -10.02 -17.72 -64.13
CA VAL A 1027 -11.04 -17.14 -63.24
C VAL A 1027 -12.21 -16.55 -64.06
N GLU A 1028 -11.96 -15.86 -65.17
CA GLU A 1028 -13.01 -15.42 -66.10
C GLU A 1028 -13.81 -16.59 -66.69
N GLU A 1029 -13.16 -17.72 -66.99
CA GLU A 1029 -13.82 -18.89 -67.60
C GLU A 1029 -14.60 -19.74 -66.61
N ARG A 1030 -14.13 -19.86 -65.35
CA ARG A 1030 -14.72 -20.75 -64.33
C ARG A 1030 -15.51 -20.03 -63.24
N GLY A 1031 -15.52 -18.70 -63.23
CA GLY A 1031 -16.17 -17.87 -62.22
C GLY A 1031 -15.53 -17.98 -60.84
N LEU A 1032 -16.06 -17.22 -59.87
CA LEU A 1032 -15.59 -17.20 -58.48
C LEU A 1032 -15.55 -18.60 -57.82
N THR A 1033 -16.40 -19.53 -58.27
CA THR A 1033 -16.47 -20.92 -57.77
C THR A 1033 -15.34 -21.83 -58.27
N GLY A 1034 -14.57 -21.40 -59.28
CA GLY A 1034 -13.49 -22.18 -59.90
C GLY A 1034 -12.09 -21.85 -59.41
N ILE A 1035 -11.93 -20.85 -58.53
CA ILE A 1035 -10.65 -20.31 -58.06
C ILE A 1035 -9.74 -21.42 -57.51
N VAL A 1036 -10.28 -22.30 -56.66
CA VAL A 1036 -9.52 -23.41 -56.05
C VAL A 1036 -8.99 -24.40 -57.09
N THR A 1037 -9.74 -24.65 -58.17
CA THR A 1037 -9.30 -25.55 -59.24
C THR A 1037 -8.21 -24.96 -60.14
N CYS A 1038 -8.09 -23.62 -60.20
CA CYS A 1038 -7.01 -22.95 -60.91
C CYS A 1038 -5.67 -22.99 -60.13
N LEU A 1039 -5.71 -23.27 -58.82
CA LEU A 1039 -4.54 -23.32 -57.92
C LEU A 1039 -3.82 -24.69 -57.88
N ALA A 1040 -4.44 -25.78 -58.38
CA ALA A 1040 -4.02 -27.16 -58.08
C ALA A 1040 -3.24 -27.93 -59.19
N ASP A 1041 -3.01 -27.36 -60.38
CA ASP A 1041 -2.30 -28.01 -61.51
C ASP A 1041 -0.84 -27.51 -61.62
N SER A 1042 0.18 -28.33 -61.28
CA SER A 1042 1.56 -27.85 -61.07
C SER A 1042 2.65 -28.43 -62.00
N SER A 1043 3.48 -27.57 -62.63
CA SER A 1043 4.95 -27.73 -62.71
C SER A 1043 5.69 -26.44 -63.14
N THR A 1044 6.48 -25.90 -62.21
CA THR A 1044 7.67 -25.01 -62.32
C THR A 1044 7.60 -23.66 -63.07
N GLU A 1045 7.13 -22.60 -62.38
CA GLU A 1045 7.74 -21.27 -62.05
C GLU A 1045 6.63 -20.31 -61.52
N THR A 1046 6.96 -19.34 -60.64
CA THR A 1046 6.03 -18.66 -59.68
C THR A 1046 5.56 -17.24 -60.08
N GLU A 1047 4.25 -16.95 -60.00
CA GLU A 1047 3.66 -15.59 -59.88
C GLU A 1047 3.16 -15.35 -58.43
N ARG A 1048 3.17 -14.09 -57.98
CA ARG A 1048 2.73 -13.67 -56.64
C ARG A 1048 1.42 -12.88 -56.75
N GLY A 1049 0.47 -13.12 -55.85
CA GLY A 1049 -0.71 -12.28 -55.69
C GLY A 1049 -1.09 -12.12 -54.22
N ASP A 1050 -1.73 -11.01 -53.86
CA ASP A 1050 -1.95 -10.63 -52.45
C ASP A 1050 -3.45 -10.67 -52.10
N ILE A 1051 -3.76 -11.14 -50.89
CA ILE A 1051 -5.06 -10.96 -50.24
C ILE A 1051 -4.89 -9.85 -49.20
N THR A 1052 -5.73 -8.81 -49.26
CA THR A 1052 -5.78 -7.72 -48.29
C THR A 1052 -7.14 -7.73 -47.60
N ILE A 1053 -7.13 -7.88 -46.28
CA ILE A 1053 -8.32 -7.86 -45.42
C ILE A 1053 -8.27 -6.59 -44.57
N PRO A 1054 -9.11 -5.58 -44.84
CA PRO A 1054 -9.12 -4.35 -44.08
C PRO A 1054 -9.95 -4.53 -42.80
N LEU A 1055 -9.33 -4.98 -41.71
CA LEU A 1055 -10.00 -5.07 -40.41
C LEU A 1055 -10.07 -3.70 -39.75
N VAL A 1056 -11.02 -3.53 -38.84
CA VAL A 1056 -11.18 -2.31 -38.04
C VAL A 1056 -11.65 -2.66 -36.64
N ILE A 1057 -11.08 -1.99 -35.65
CA ILE A 1057 -11.67 -1.88 -34.31
C ILE A 1057 -12.55 -0.64 -34.35
N PRO A 1058 -13.88 -0.76 -34.19
CA PRO A 1058 -14.75 0.41 -34.18
C PRO A 1058 -14.51 1.26 -32.92
N GLU A 1059 -14.88 2.53 -32.97
CA GLU A 1059 -14.98 3.38 -31.78
C GLU A 1059 -15.86 2.71 -30.72
N GLN A 1060 -15.44 2.77 -29.45
CA GLN A 1060 -16.03 2.04 -28.32
C GLN A 1060 -16.04 0.50 -28.50
N GLY A 1061 -15.25 -0.01 -29.44
CA GLY A 1061 -15.14 -1.42 -29.79
C GLY A 1061 -14.25 -2.23 -28.86
N VAL A 1062 -13.40 -1.60 -28.06
CA VAL A 1062 -12.59 -2.19 -26.99
C VAL A 1062 -13.17 -1.75 -25.66
N TYR A 1063 -13.31 -2.69 -24.73
CA TYR A 1063 -13.60 -2.40 -23.33
C TYR A 1063 -12.59 -3.12 -22.47
N LEU A 1064 -11.67 -2.36 -21.89
CA LEU A 1064 -10.72 -2.83 -20.89
C LEU A 1064 -11.30 -2.54 -19.52
N ASN A 1065 -11.19 -3.49 -18.60
CA ASN A 1065 -11.64 -3.31 -17.24
C ASN A 1065 -10.61 -3.87 -16.27
N PHE A 1066 -10.11 -2.99 -15.42
CA PHE A 1066 -9.08 -3.31 -14.45
C PHE A 1066 -9.59 -3.16 -13.03
N ILE A 1067 -9.07 -3.98 -12.12
CA ILE A 1067 -9.29 -3.86 -10.70
C ILE A 1067 -7.96 -3.92 -9.94
N SER A 1068 -7.81 -3.09 -8.91
CA SER A 1068 -6.68 -3.18 -7.98
C SER A 1068 -6.73 -4.47 -7.15
N ASN A 1069 -5.59 -4.84 -6.59
CA ASN A 1069 -5.53 -5.93 -5.61
C ASN A 1069 -6.31 -5.58 -4.33
N PRO A 1070 -6.73 -6.58 -3.54
CA PRO A 1070 -7.27 -6.36 -2.20
C PRO A 1070 -6.35 -5.48 -1.34
N VAL A 1071 -6.94 -4.58 -0.55
CA VAL A 1071 -6.20 -3.63 0.30
C VAL A 1071 -5.40 -4.32 1.42
N LYS A 1072 -5.90 -5.46 1.89
CA LYS A 1072 -5.23 -6.31 2.90
C LYS A 1072 -5.17 -7.73 2.41
N GLU A 1073 -4.03 -8.38 2.58
CA GLU A 1073 -3.80 -9.75 2.11
C GLU A 1073 -3.00 -10.56 3.14
N ILE A 1074 -3.22 -11.87 3.14
CA ILE A 1074 -2.39 -12.84 3.85
C ILE A 1074 -1.78 -13.76 2.78
N PRO A 1075 -0.47 -13.73 2.52
CA PRO A 1075 0.15 -14.68 1.59
C PRO A 1075 -0.05 -16.12 2.09
N ALA A 1076 -0.19 -17.05 1.15
CA ALA A 1076 -0.35 -18.48 1.44
C ALA A 1076 0.93 -19.10 2.02
N GLN A 1077 2.10 -18.62 1.61
CA GLN A 1077 3.41 -19.03 2.15
C GLN A 1077 4.34 -17.81 2.24
N ARG A 1078 5.12 -17.72 3.33
CA ARG A 1078 6.11 -16.67 3.60
C ARG A 1078 7.51 -17.25 3.79
#